data_AF-A0A7S4Q0H3-F1
#
_entry.id   AF-A0A7S4Q0H3-F1
#
_cell.length_a   1.000
_cell.length_b   1.000
_cell.length_c   1.000
_cell.angle_alpha   90.00
_cell.angle_beta   90.00
_cell.angle_gamma   90.00
#
_symmetry.space_group_name_H-M   'P 1'
#
loop_
_entity.id
_entity.type
_entity.pdbx_description
1 polymer ?
#
loop_
_entity_poly.entity_id
_entity_poly.type
_entity_poly.pdbx_seq_one_letter_code
_entity_poly.pdbx_strand_id
1 'polypeptide(L)'
;MARGLAPYLSRHCRRRRIWTVAKVRTLGRRSRRRAGVRVGEQCEGDAASGAAASGERTGVDHVGIACPSVDAAVDLLGMWSRLEPLLDAPALRESLSSARLGSAVPILLANSPPGGLHALSAAVLLGQPSSTEAVPRPSPPSDPRFLIREDVQIREGASGRGLFAEREIPARSTILVEKPAVAVLDLETHREKPWADLHRADTSSLACGVAAELAGPSGARLLGLMAPLHPQEGCEIPAEPAGAEEVEDVELEEQMRSELSARFSVVPGGGGLGERMEAVARLNGLGYHTNGEQLCYTEDFQWLTGTALCLVGSAFNHSCAPNVARFAIGDVLIFRTIRRICAGEELFISYIESETLSEHRSLRRQALDRDFTCMCSKCSAEDQSSDTEPTDDEQYFFVDAELQAELAAMQPNQRIEICRSLLAGKLPAEFGCEEDEDGFASKTAVRLLLKDAQELRAVLGLALTQIGCYADAWHTWVDAARSAAANYPPYDEALYVYALHAALCAANAGAQAVTWAGRHLRAAVELFWGSFGADGSLDLFRRRCAKEIDLALKLTPGREARERQEELLSRLDVTQLARMAWPEIQAEVLGWHVLGQASGSAKNKRKEKEKPKPARTSRAKVHAAFLAKPKALVVNGLRVLP
;
A
#
# COMPACT_ATOMS: atom_id res chain seq x y z
N MET A 1 17.49 -32.59 -23.13
CA MET A 1 16.30 -32.61 -22.25
C MET A 1 15.73 -31.19 -22.21
N ALA A 2 15.03 -30.77 -23.27
CA ALA A 2 14.58 -29.38 -23.47
C ALA A 2 13.21 -29.33 -24.18
N ARG A 3 12.26 -30.19 -23.79
CA ARG A 3 10.89 -30.18 -24.31
C ARG A 3 9.92 -30.51 -23.20
N GLY A 4 9.51 -29.47 -22.47
CA GLY A 4 8.50 -29.55 -21.40
C GLY A 4 7.84 -28.21 -21.05
N LEU A 5 8.38 -27.08 -21.51
CA LEU A 5 7.98 -25.72 -21.11
C LEU A 5 6.77 -25.14 -21.87
N ALA A 6 6.27 -25.82 -22.90
CA ALA A 6 5.25 -25.26 -23.78
C ALA A 6 3.79 -25.20 -23.28
N PRO A 7 3.28 -25.99 -22.29
CA PRO A 7 1.84 -25.97 -22.02
C PRO A 7 1.37 -24.87 -21.07
N TYR A 8 2.27 -24.20 -20.34
CA TYR A 8 1.86 -23.30 -19.23
C TYR A 8 1.70 -21.83 -19.64
N LEU A 9 2.29 -21.41 -20.76
CA LEU A 9 2.13 -20.05 -21.29
C LEU A 9 1.16 -20.10 -22.47
N SER A 10 -0.09 -19.66 -22.26
CA SER A 10 -1.08 -19.60 -23.33
C SER A 10 -0.59 -18.71 -24.48
N ARG A 11 -0.95 -19.04 -25.73
CA ARG A 11 -0.57 -18.26 -26.93
C ARG A 11 -1.09 -16.80 -26.90
N HIS A 12 -2.00 -16.45 -25.98
CA HIS A 12 -2.53 -15.10 -25.81
C HIS A 12 -1.71 -14.21 -24.84
N CYS A 13 -0.86 -14.78 -23.96
CA CYS A 13 -0.06 -14.01 -22.99
C CYS A 13 1.17 -13.32 -23.61
N ARG A 14 1.68 -13.80 -24.76
CA ARG A 14 2.99 -13.38 -25.31
C ARG A 14 3.00 -11.99 -25.97
N ARG A 15 1.87 -11.51 -26.50
CA ARG A 15 1.73 -10.18 -27.14
C ARG A 15 1.16 -9.09 -26.20
N ARG A 16 0.80 -9.43 -24.95
CA ARG A 16 0.05 -8.55 -24.01
C ARG A 16 0.88 -7.99 -22.85
N ARG A 17 2.21 -8.15 -22.80
CA ARG A 17 3.04 -7.72 -21.64
C ARG A 17 4.04 -6.60 -21.94
N ILE A 18 4.17 -6.21 -23.21
CA ILE A 18 5.02 -5.10 -23.66
C ILE A 18 4.11 -3.95 -24.09
N TRP A 19 4.12 -2.83 -23.36
CA TRP A 19 3.23 -1.70 -23.60
C TRP A 19 4.04 -0.43 -23.83
N THR A 20 3.74 0.29 -24.91
CA THR A 20 4.36 1.59 -25.21
C THR A 20 3.91 2.64 -24.20
N VAL A 21 4.56 3.79 -24.01
CA VAL A 21 4.06 4.86 -23.11
C VAL A 21 2.64 5.27 -23.49
N ALA A 22 2.28 5.29 -24.78
CA ALA A 22 0.90 5.48 -25.25
C ALA A 22 -0.09 4.41 -24.76
N LYS A 23 0.41 3.18 -24.56
CA LYS A 23 -0.32 2.01 -24.10
C LYS A 23 -0.18 1.75 -22.60
N VAL A 24 0.87 2.18 -21.91
CA VAL A 24 0.96 2.37 -20.46
C VAL A 24 -0.02 3.45 -20.07
N ARG A 25 -0.06 4.55 -20.85
CA ARG A 25 -1.14 5.53 -20.96
C ARG A 25 -2.49 4.90 -21.31
N THR A 26 -2.65 3.59 -21.56
CA THR A 26 -3.96 2.89 -21.60
C THR A 26 -4.04 1.65 -20.70
N LEU A 27 -2.95 1.12 -20.14
CA LEU A 27 -2.91 -0.07 -19.27
C LEU A 27 -2.91 0.31 -17.80
N GLY A 28 -2.17 1.37 -17.49
CA GLY A 28 -2.52 2.29 -16.41
C GLY A 28 -3.83 3.05 -16.71
N ARG A 29 -4.64 2.58 -17.68
CA ARG A 29 -6.04 2.92 -17.98
C ARG A 29 -6.98 1.71 -18.21
N ARG A 30 -6.48 0.48 -18.09
CA ARG A 30 -7.27 -0.63 -17.57
C ARG A 30 -7.36 -0.52 -16.04
N SER A 31 -6.51 0.34 -15.48
CA SER A 31 -6.80 1.30 -14.41
C SER A 31 -7.15 2.72 -14.96
N ARG A 32 -8.26 2.82 -15.71
CA ARG A 32 -9.03 3.92 -16.42
C ARG A 32 -8.43 5.30 -16.81
N ARG A 33 -8.82 5.89 -17.98
CA ARG A 33 -8.70 7.35 -18.36
C ARG A 33 -9.03 7.76 -19.85
N ARG A 34 -9.42 9.04 -19.92
CA ARG A 34 -9.52 10.18 -20.91
C ARG A 34 -10.77 10.70 -21.66
N ALA A 35 -11.11 11.92 -21.20
CA ALA A 35 -12.08 12.94 -21.55
C ALA A 35 -11.54 14.01 -22.50
N GLY A 36 -12.46 14.85 -22.99
CA GLY A 36 -12.28 16.28 -23.29
C GLY A 36 -13.63 17.00 -23.04
N VAL A 37 -13.84 17.93 -22.10
CA VAL A 37 -13.33 19.31 -21.82
C VAL A 37 -14.09 20.41 -22.59
N ARG A 38 -14.73 21.37 -21.86
CA ARG A 38 -14.42 22.83 -21.79
C ARG A 38 -15.40 23.62 -20.89
N VAL A 39 -14.93 24.79 -20.45
CA VAL A 39 -15.21 25.57 -19.23
C VAL A 39 -16.16 26.78 -19.47
N GLY A 40 -16.89 27.25 -18.44
CA GLY A 40 -17.51 28.58 -18.42
C GLY A 40 -18.21 29.00 -17.11
N GLU A 41 -17.56 29.91 -16.37
CA GLU A 41 -18.05 31.08 -15.58
C GLU A 41 -19.15 31.03 -14.48
N GLN A 42 -18.71 31.50 -13.30
CA GLN A 42 -19.35 32.25 -12.19
C GLN A 42 -20.88 32.43 -12.12
N CYS A 43 -21.46 32.21 -10.93
CA CYS A 43 -22.58 33.00 -10.37
C CYS A 43 -22.66 32.95 -8.84
N GLU A 44 -23.08 34.07 -8.27
CA GLU A 44 -23.26 34.43 -6.84
C GLU A 44 -24.68 34.10 -6.31
N GLY A 45 -24.83 34.12 -4.97
CA GLY A 45 -26.10 34.24 -4.22
C GLY A 45 -26.78 32.91 -3.86
N ASP A 46 -27.41 32.69 -2.71
CA ASP A 46 -27.78 33.53 -1.57
C ASP A 46 -28.06 32.62 -0.36
N ALA A 47 -27.80 33.13 0.84
CA ALA A 47 -28.03 32.47 2.11
C ALA A 47 -29.54 32.39 2.44
N ALA A 48 -30.02 31.21 2.86
CA ALA A 48 -31.34 31.04 3.45
C ALA A 48 -31.27 30.32 4.80
N SER A 49 -31.61 31.09 5.84
CA SER A 49 -31.81 30.75 7.23
C SER A 49 -33.10 29.96 7.51
N GLY A 50 -33.09 29.10 8.53
CA GLY A 50 -34.32 28.59 9.18
C GLY A 50 -34.03 27.36 10.05
N ALA A 51 -33.70 27.56 11.32
CA ALA A 51 -34.61 27.59 12.47
C ALA A 51 -34.73 26.22 13.17
N ALA A 52 -34.18 26.20 14.39
CA ALA A 52 -34.04 25.08 15.29
C ALA A 52 -35.38 24.56 15.83
N ALA A 53 -35.42 23.25 16.12
CA ALA A 53 -36.35 22.66 17.07
C ALA A 53 -35.56 21.87 18.12
N SER A 54 -35.78 22.25 19.37
CA SER A 54 -35.10 21.84 20.59
C SER A 54 -35.49 20.45 21.09
N GLY A 55 -34.50 19.69 21.56
CA GLY A 55 -34.64 18.53 22.43
C GLY A 55 -33.32 18.26 23.16
N GLU A 56 -33.28 18.60 24.45
CA GLU A 56 -32.08 18.62 25.31
C GLU A 56 -31.38 17.25 25.45
N ARG A 57 -30.11 17.21 25.02
CA ARG A 57 -28.98 16.73 25.83
C ARG A 57 -27.84 17.74 25.66
N THR A 58 -27.63 18.60 26.65
CA THR A 58 -26.50 19.55 26.69
C THR A 58 -25.22 18.84 27.13
N GLY A 59 -24.75 17.90 26.32
CA GLY A 59 -23.40 17.34 26.41
C GLY A 59 -22.72 17.60 25.07
N VAL A 60 -21.59 18.30 25.06
CA VAL A 60 -20.79 18.50 23.84
C VAL A 60 -20.47 17.11 23.28
N ASP A 61 -20.93 16.83 22.08
CA ASP A 61 -20.72 15.54 21.44
C ASP A 61 -19.27 15.45 20.96
N HIS A 62 -18.43 14.81 21.77
CA HIS A 62 -17.01 14.68 21.51
C HIS A 62 -16.77 13.62 20.42
N VAL A 63 -16.02 13.99 19.39
CA VAL A 63 -15.73 13.13 18.22
C VAL A 63 -14.30 12.60 18.20
N GLY A 64 -13.38 13.26 18.88
CA GLY A 64 -11.98 12.87 18.95
C GLY A 64 -11.25 13.53 20.12
N ILE A 65 -9.93 13.37 20.15
CA ILE A 65 -9.05 13.90 21.20
C ILE A 65 -7.87 14.62 20.55
N ALA A 66 -7.59 15.85 20.98
CA ALA A 66 -6.32 16.52 20.74
C ALA A 66 -5.33 16.17 21.85
N CYS A 67 -4.07 15.92 21.48
CA CYS A 67 -3.01 15.63 22.44
C CYS A 67 -1.65 16.21 22.01
N PRO A 68 -0.73 16.47 22.96
CA PRO A 68 0.60 17.01 22.65
C PRO A 68 1.50 15.97 21.94
N SER A 69 1.26 14.68 22.18
CA SER A 69 1.99 13.58 21.55
C SER A 69 1.07 12.37 21.37
N VAL A 70 0.74 12.07 20.12
CA VAL A 70 -0.05 10.89 19.77
C VAL A 70 0.72 9.60 20.04
N ASP A 71 2.03 9.58 19.75
CA ASP A 71 2.91 8.42 20.05
C ASP A 71 2.90 8.04 21.53
N ALA A 72 2.85 9.02 22.44
CA ALA A 72 2.79 8.75 23.88
C ALA A 72 1.37 8.46 24.38
N ALA A 73 0.34 8.89 23.64
CA ALA A 73 -1.05 8.73 24.02
C ALA A 73 -1.67 7.41 23.56
N VAL A 74 -1.16 6.81 22.48
CA VAL A 74 -1.74 5.60 21.84
C VAL A 74 -0.88 4.36 22.11
N ASP A 75 -1.53 3.27 22.52
CA ASP A 75 -0.91 1.97 22.72
C ASP A 75 -0.96 1.12 21.43
N LEU A 76 -0.03 1.38 20.51
CA LEU A 76 0.07 0.64 19.24
C LEU A 76 0.34 -0.86 19.46
N LEU A 77 1.10 -1.22 20.50
CA LEU A 77 1.39 -2.62 20.83
C LEU A 77 0.14 -3.34 21.32
N GLY A 78 -0.65 -2.68 22.17
CA GLY A 78 -1.95 -3.18 22.61
C GLY A 78 -2.92 -3.34 21.45
N MET A 79 -2.98 -2.37 20.53
CA MET A 79 -3.81 -2.44 19.32
C MET A 79 -3.41 -3.64 18.45
N TRP A 80 -2.11 -3.84 18.22
CA TRP A 80 -1.61 -5.01 17.50
C TRP A 80 -1.98 -6.31 18.21
N SER A 81 -1.82 -6.37 19.53
CA SER A 81 -2.16 -7.55 20.34
C SER A 81 -3.66 -7.92 20.26
N ARG A 82 -4.54 -6.96 19.95
CA ARG A 82 -5.96 -7.21 19.69
C ARG A 82 -6.23 -7.81 18.31
N LEU A 83 -5.36 -7.54 17.35
CA LEU A 83 -5.43 -8.07 15.99
C LEU A 83 -4.91 -9.51 15.89
N GLU A 84 -3.88 -9.86 16.68
CA GLU A 84 -3.22 -11.19 16.66
C GLU A 84 -4.20 -12.39 16.70
N PRO A 85 -5.24 -12.44 17.56
CA PRO A 85 -6.19 -13.55 17.56
C PRO A 85 -6.92 -13.76 16.24
N LEU A 86 -7.11 -12.70 15.45
CA LEU A 86 -7.69 -12.81 14.10
C LEU A 86 -6.68 -13.44 13.13
N LEU A 87 -5.40 -13.05 13.23
CA LEU A 87 -4.31 -13.58 12.40
C LEU A 87 -4.05 -15.07 12.65
N ASP A 88 -4.17 -15.52 13.90
CA ASP A 88 -3.87 -16.89 14.33
C ASP A 88 -5.04 -17.86 14.16
N ALA A 89 -6.22 -17.38 13.78
CA ALA A 89 -7.42 -18.20 13.60
C ALA A 89 -7.92 -18.14 12.15
N PRO A 90 -7.33 -18.93 11.22
CA PRO A 90 -7.74 -18.96 9.82
C PRO A 90 -9.24 -19.24 9.61
N ALA A 91 -9.87 -20.00 10.51
CA ALA A 91 -11.31 -20.26 10.48
C ALA A 91 -12.16 -18.98 10.61
N LEU A 92 -11.64 -17.92 11.22
CA LEU A 92 -12.34 -16.64 11.34
C LEU A 92 -12.39 -15.89 10.01
N ARG A 93 -11.47 -16.17 9.06
CA ARG A 93 -11.42 -15.49 7.75
C ARG A 93 -12.76 -15.58 7.02
N GLU A 94 -13.40 -16.75 7.03
CA GLU A 94 -14.69 -17.00 6.36
C GLU A 94 -15.85 -16.15 6.92
N SER A 95 -15.73 -15.70 8.16
CA SER A 95 -16.77 -14.95 8.86
C SER A 95 -16.34 -13.54 9.27
N LEU A 96 -15.15 -13.08 8.85
CA LEU A 96 -14.72 -11.72 9.10
C LEU A 96 -15.61 -10.74 8.34
N SER A 97 -16.00 -9.68 9.03
CA SER A 97 -16.66 -8.51 8.47
C SER A 97 -15.96 -7.22 8.94
N SER A 98 -16.17 -6.12 8.24
CA SER A 98 -15.66 -4.79 8.60
C SER A 98 -16.13 -4.40 10.00
N ALA A 99 -17.39 -4.68 10.33
CA ALA A 99 -17.94 -4.46 11.67
C ALA A 99 -17.22 -5.28 12.76
N ARG A 100 -16.86 -6.55 12.46
CA ARG A 100 -16.11 -7.40 13.39
C ARG A 100 -14.66 -6.94 13.54
N LEU A 101 -14.00 -6.57 12.44
CA LEU A 101 -12.64 -6.04 12.45
C LEU A 101 -12.57 -4.74 13.26
N GLY A 102 -13.46 -3.79 12.95
CA GLY A 102 -13.53 -2.51 13.66
C GLY A 102 -13.87 -2.69 15.14
N SER A 103 -14.66 -3.70 15.52
CA SER A 103 -14.90 -4.01 16.94
C SER A 103 -13.71 -4.67 17.62
N ALA A 104 -12.90 -5.44 16.88
CA ALA A 104 -11.75 -6.14 17.41
C ALA A 104 -10.57 -5.21 17.69
N VAL A 105 -10.35 -4.18 16.86
CA VAL A 105 -9.22 -3.26 16.98
C VAL A 105 -9.71 -1.84 17.32
N PRO A 106 -9.99 -1.53 18.59
CA PRO A 106 -10.26 -0.16 19.03
C PRO A 106 -8.99 0.67 19.09
N ILE A 107 -9.13 2.00 19.13
CA ILE A 107 -8.00 2.86 19.48
C ILE A 107 -7.76 2.75 20.99
N LEU A 108 -6.60 2.24 21.39
CA LEU A 108 -6.24 2.07 22.80
C LEU A 108 -5.37 3.23 23.28
N LEU A 109 -5.75 3.83 24.40
CA LEU A 109 -4.90 4.81 25.08
C LEU A 109 -3.81 4.08 25.89
N ALA A 110 -2.62 4.67 25.94
CA ALA A 110 -1.54 4.19 26.79
C ALA A 110 -1.96 4.17 28.27
N ASN A 111 -1.38 3.25 29.06
CA ASN A 111 -1.69 3.12 30.50
C ASN A 111 -1.43 4.39 31.31
N SER A 112 -0.50 5.23 30.84
CA SER A 112 -0.18 6.53 31.44
C SER A 112 -0.03 7.54 30.31
N PRO A 113 -1.16 8.00 29.72
CA PRO A 113 -1.10 8.94 28.63
C PRO A 113 -0.54 10.28 29.13
N PRO A 114 0.09 11.09 28.27
CA PRO A 114 0.55 12.41 28.66
C PRO A 114 -0.63 13.26 29.17
N GLY A 115 -0.35 14.17 30.10
CA GLY A 115 -1.31 15.23 30.43
C GLY A 115 -1.59 16.10 29.19
N GLY A 116 -2.72 16.83 29.20
CA GLY A 116 -3.11 17.67 28.05
C GLY A 116 -3.90 16.93 26.97
N LEU A 117 -4.67 15.91 27.33
CA LEU A 117 -5.68 15.35 26.43
C LEU A 117 -6.93 16.26 26.46
N HIS A 118 -7.36 16.72 25.29
CA HIS A 118 -8.51 17.62 25.13
C HIS A 118 -9.55 16.99 24.22
N ALA A 119 -10.78 16.84 24.70
CA ALA A 119 -11.86 16.30 23.89
C ALA A 119 -12.30 17.32 22.83
N LEU A 120 -12.43 16.88 21.58
CA LEU A 120 -12.75 17.71 20.43
C LEU A 120 -14.22 17.56 20.04
N SER A 121 -14.88 18.66 19.72
CA SER A 121 -16.22 18.66 19.10
C SER A 121 -16.10 18.56 17.56
N ALA A 122 -17.23 18.34 16.89
CA ALA A 122 -17.29 18.30 15.42
C ALA A 122 -16.79 19.59 14.74
N ALA A 123 -16.69 20.72 15.45
CA ALA A 123 -16.17 21.98 14.93
C ALA A 123 -14.74 21.85 14.36
N VAL A 124 -13.93 20.94 14.91
CA VAL A 124 -12.57 20.68 14.40
C VAL A 124 -12.58 20.20 12.96
N LEU A 125 -13.61 19.46 12.55
CA LEU A 125 -13.77 19.01 11.17
C LEU A 125 -14.08 20.19 10.24
N LEU A 126 -14.68 21.26 10.71
CA LEU A 126 -14.90 22.47 9.91
C LEU A 126 -13.68 23.41 9.89
N GLY A 127 -12.56 23.02 10.51
CA GLY A 127 -11.41 23.89 10.72
C GLY A 127 -11.69 25.04 11.69
N GLN A 128 -12.85 25.03 12.35
CA GLN A 128 -13.23 26.03 13.32
C GLN A 128 -12.54 25.75 14.65
N PRO A 129 -12.25 26.80 15.45
CA PRO A 129 -11.75 26.60 16.81
C PRO A 129 -12.77 25.75 17.56
N SER A 130 -12.40 24.53 17.96
CA SER A 130 -13.18 23.85 19.00
C SER A 130 -12.93 24.63 20.27
N SER A 131 -13.98 25.18 20.89
CA SER A 131 -13.88 25.93 22.14
C SER A 131 -12.98 25.18 23.12
N THR A 132 -11.81 25.73 23.42
CA THR A 132 -10.94 25.29 24.52
C THR A 132 -11.53 25.75 25.85
N GLU A 133 -12.84 25.54 26.06
CA GLU A 133 -13.32 25.51 27.42
C GLU A 133 -12.55 24.38 28.08
N ALA A 134 -11.83 24.70 29.16
CA ALA A 134 -11.26 23.69 30.03
C ALA A 134 -12.44 22.85 30.48
N VAL A 135 -12.68 21.73 29.80
CA VAL A 135 -13.80 20.88 30.14
C VAL A 135 -13.56 20.49 31.59
N PRO A 136 -14.50 20.74 32.52
CA PRO A 136 -14.35 20.30 33.90
C PRO A 136 -14.17 18.79 33.81
N ARG A 137 -12.92 18.31 33.98
CA ARG A 137 -12.48 16.93 33.74
C ARG A 137 -13.63 15.99 33.33
N PRO A 138 -13.92 15.78 32.05
CA PRO A 138 -14.46 14.51 31.65
C PRO A 138 -13.28 13.59 31.45
N SER A 139 -13.46 12.37 31.93
CA SER A 139 -12.80 11.20 31.38
C SER A 139 -12.83 11.29 29.84
N PRO A 140 -11.74 10.93 29.13
CA PRO A 140 -11.76 10.84 27.67
C PRO A 140 -12.99 10.04 27.21
N PRO A 141 -13.56 10.32 26.02
CA PRO A 141 -14.60 9.47 25.46
C PRO A 141 -14.13 8.01 25.56
N SER A 142 -15.02 7.12 26.00
CA SER A 142 -14.66 5.72 26.25
C SER A 142 -14.15 5.00 25.00
N ASP A 143 -14.42 5.55 23.81
CA ASP A 143 -13.90 5.11 22.52
C ASP A 143 -13.77 6.31 21.56
N PRO A 144 -12.61 6.98 21.46
CA PRO A 144 -12.42 8.11 20.54
C PRO A 144 -12.38 7.61 19.08
N ARG A 145 -13.02 8.35 18.14
CA ARG A 145 -12.86 8.02 16.71
C ARG A 145 -11.49 8.38 16.17
N PHE A 146 -10.87 9.42 16.71
CA PHE A 146 -9.51 9.78 16.35
C PHE A 146 -8.76 10.45 17.50
N LEU A 147 -7.43 10.32 17.47
CA LEU A 147 -6.50 11.14 18.20
C LEU A 147 -5.66 11.94 17.20
N ILE A 148 -5.58 13.25 17.40
CA ILE A 148 -4.78 14.15 16.56
C ILE A 148 -3.83 14.96 17.43
N ARG A 149 -2.66 15.31 16.88
CA ARG A 149 -1.79 16.29 17.52
C ARG A 149 -2.50 17.63 17.68
N GLU A 150 -2.34 18.25 18.84
CA GLU A 150 -2.96 19.55 19.18
C GLU A 150 -2.46 20.70 18.30
N ASP A 151 -1.26 20.57 17.72
CA ASP A 151 -0.62 21.55 16.85
C ASP A 151 -0.88 21.28 15.36
N VAL A 152 -1.93 20.52 15.04
CA VAL A 152 -2.38 20.27 13.66
C VAL A 152 -3.83 20.73 13.50
N GLN A 153 -4.07 21.57 12.49
CA GLN A 153 -5.40 22.10 12.21
C GLN A 153 -5.79 21.90 10.75
N ILE A 154 -7.07 21.64 10.51
CA ILE A 154 -7.67 21.66 9.18
C ILE A 154 -7.96 23.12 8.78
N ARG A 155 -7.51 23.55 7.61
CA ARG A 155 -7.73 24.91 7.09
C ARG A 155 -7.83 24.88 5.57
N GLU A 156 -8.36 25.96 4.98
CA GLU A 156 -8.27 26.18 3.53
C GLU A 156 -6.86 26.61 3.15
N GLY A 157 -6.36 26.09 2.03
CA GLY A 157 -5.04 26.37 1.49
C GLY A 157 -5.01 26.38 -0.04
N ALA A 158 -3.81 26.44 -0.61
CA ALA A 158 -3.62 26.49 -2.07
C ALA A 158 -4.07 25.21 -2.78
N SER A 159 -4.09 24.08 -2.08
CA SER A 159 -4.55 22.78 -2.57
C SER A 159 -6.00 22.46 -2.14
N GLY A 160 -6.75 23.47 -1.69
CA GLY A 160 -8.06 23.29 -1.06
C GLY A 160 -7.95 23.06 0.45
N ARG A 161 -8.95 22.40 1.02
CA ARG A 161 -8.98 22.05 2.45
C ARG A 161 -7.88 21.04 2.77
N GLY A 162 -6.99 21.41 3.69
CA GLY A 162 -5.78 20.67 4.03
C GLY A 162 -5.51 20.61 5.53
N LEU A 163 -4.57 19.75 5.94
CA LEU A 163 -4.03 19.71 7.31
C LEU A 163 -2.73 20.50 7.39
N PHE A 164 -2.62 21.41 8.35
CA PHE A 164 -1.47 22.30 8.51
C PHE A 164 -0.89 22.19 9.91
N ALA A 165 0.44 22.22 10.00
CA ALA A 165 1.13 22.29 11.27
C ALA A 165 1.11 23.73 11.80
N GLU A 166 0.63 23.95 13.02
CA GLU A 166 0.68 25.27 13.68
C GLU A 166 2.06 25.57 14.28
N ARG A 167 2.80 24.51 14.58
CA ARG A 167 4.14 24.53 15.16
C ARG A 167 5.03 23.58 14.39
N GLU A 168 6.31 23.64 14.68
CA GLU A 168 7.23 22.66 14.15
C GLU A 168 6.93 21.26 14.68
N ILE A 169 6.85 20.27 13.77
CA ILE A 169 6.67 18.87 14.11
C ILE A 169 7.95 18.09 13.74
N PRO A 170 8.58 17.40 14.70
CA PRO A 170 9.74 16.56 14.42
C PRO A 170 9.40 15.42 13.45
N ALA A 171 10.38 14.97 12.67
CA ALA A 171 10.24 13.73 11.90
C ALA A 171 9.91 12.53 12.81
N ARG A 172 9.23 11.52 12.26
CA ARG A 172 8.77 10.30 12.96
C ARG A 172 7.73 10.55 14.05
N SER A 173 7.11 11.72 14.09
CA SER A 173 5.97 11.99 14.96
C SER A 173 4.68 11.47 14.34
N THR A 174 3.89 10.71 15.11
CA THR A 174 2.51 10.38 14.77
C THR A 174 1.63 11.62 14.88
N ILE A 175 0.91 11.93 13.81
CA ILE A 175 0.03 13.10 13.69
C ILE A 175 -1.41 12.73 13.99
N LEU A 176 -1.88 11.61 13.44
CA LEU A 176 -3.27 11.19 13.48
C LEU A 176 -3.33 9.67 13.62
N VAL A 177 -4.19 9.20 14.52
CA VAL A 177 -4.68 7.83 14.58
C VAL A 177 -6.20 7.93 14.46
N GLU A 178 -6.77 7.35 13.42
CA GLU A 178 -8.19 7.49 13.12
C GLU A 178 -8.83 6.14 12.79
N LYS A 179 -9.95 5.88 13.46
CA LYS A 179 -10.88 4.82 13.14
C LYS A 179 -11.88 5.36 12.12
N PRO A 180 -12.13 4.65 11.02
CA PRO A 180 -12.95 5.15 9.94
C PRO A 180 -14.40 5.36 10.40
N ALA A 181 -15.07 6.30 9.74
CA ALA A 181 -16.51 6.49 9.92
C ALA A 181 -17.29 5.35 9.27
N VAL A 182 -16.80 4.88 8.12
CA VAL A 182 -17.32 3.74 7.37
C VAL A 182 -16.12 2.98 6.80
N ALA A 183 -16.12 1.66 6.90
CA ALA A 183 -15.12 0.79 6.27
C ALA A 183 -15.81 -0.42 5.64
N VAL A 184 -15.24 -0.88 4.52
CA VAL A 184 -15.67 -2.09 3.82
C VAL A 184 -14.44 -2.89 3.43
N LEU A 185 -14.43 -4.18 3.78
CA LEU A 185 -13.36 -5.11 3.41
C LEU A 185 -13.54 -5.56 1.96
N ASP A 186 -12.44 -5.68 1.21
CA ASP A 186 -12.46 -6.19 -0.17
C ASP A 186 -13.08 -7.59 -0.22
N LEU A 187 -12.79 -8.39 0.83
CA LEU A 187 -13.36 -9.71 1.04
C LEU A 187 -14.89 -9.72 1.10
N GLU A 188 -15.51 -8.72 1.74
CA GLU A 188 -16.96 -8.59 1.79
C GLU A 188 -17.50 -8.28 0.40
N THR A 189 -16.87 -7.34 -0.30
CA THR A 189 -17.18 -7.00 -1.69
C THR A 189 -17.16 -8.24 -2.57
N HIS A 190 -16.06 -9.00 -2.58
CA HIS A 190 -15.91 -10.22 -3.40
C HIS A 190 -16.89 -11.35 -3.04
N ARG A 191 -17.39 -11.40 -1.81
CA ARG A 191 -18.38 -12.41 -1.39
C ARG A 191 -19.80 -12.03 -1.76
N GLU A 192 -20.13 -10.76 -1.60
CA GLU A 192 -21.52 -10.30 -1.65
C GLU A 192 -21.89 -9.71 -3.01
N LYS A 193 -20.90 -9.22 -3.78
CA LYS A 193 -21.15 -8.41 -4.97
C LYS A 193 -20.79 -9.17 -6.25
N PRO A 194 -21.74 -9.36 -7.18
CA PRO A 194 -21.43 -9.98 -8.48
C PRO A 194 -20.52 -9.09 -9.32
N TRP A 195 -20.50 -7.79 -9.06
CA TRP A 195 -19.70 -6.78 -9.73
C TRP A 195 -18.35 -6.50 -9.05
N ALA A 196 -17.89 -7.37 -8.13
CA ALA A 196 -16.68 -7.15 -7.35
C ALA A 196 -15.38 -7.03 -8.16
N ASP A 197 -15.37 -7.55 -9.39
CA ASP A 197 -14.21 -7.48 -10.28
C ASP A 197 -14.21 -6.20 -11.15
N LEU A 198 -15.25 -5.35 -11.06
CA LEU A 198 -15.27 -4.06 -11.74
C LEU A 198 -14.28 -3.09 -11.09
N HIS A 199 -13.65 -2.25 -11.90
CA HIS A 199 -12.68 -1.24 -11.43
C HIS A 199 -13.19 -0.28 -10.34
N ARG A 200 -14.51 -0.13 -10.17
CA ARG A 200 -15.13 0.73 -9.14
C ARG A 200 -15.73 -0.03 -7.98
N ALA A 201 -15.53 -1.34 -7.92
CA ALA A 201 -16.14 -2.18 -6.92
C ALA A 201 -15.87 -1.65 -5.50
N ASP A 202 -14.62 -1.32 -5.18
CA ASP A 202 -14.24 -0.87 -3.84
C ASP A 202 -14.92 0.44 -3.45
N THR A 203 -14.91 1.44 -4.35
CA THR A 203 -15.55 2.74 -4.12
C THR A 203 -17.08 2.63 -4.05
N SER A 204 -17.69 1.77 -4.87
CA SER A 204 -19.14 1.52 -4.88
C SER A 204 -19.58 0.74 -3.65
N SER A 205 -18.77 -0.22 -3.20
CA SER A 205 -18.95 -0.93 -1.93
C SER A 205 -18.88 0.01 -0.75
N LEU A 206 -17.89 0.93 -0.72
CA LEU A 206 -17.83 1.97 0.30
C LEU A 206 -19.09 2.85 0.28
N ALA A 207 -19.56 3.26 -0.91
CA ALA A 207 -20.80 4.02 -1.05
C ALA A 207 -22.03 3.25 -0.52
N CYS A 208 -22.11 1.94 -0.76
CA CYS A 208 -23.14 1.09 -0.17
C CYS A 208 -23.05 1.06 1.36
N GLY A 209 -21.83 1.00 1.91
CA GLY A 209 -21.58 1.09 3.36
C GLY A 209 -22.02 2.45 3.93
N VAL A 210 -21.71 3.55 3.25
CA VAL A 210 -22.15 4.90 3.61
C VAL A 210 -23.67 4.97 3.63
N ALA A 211 -24.35 4.49 2.59
CA ALA A 211 -25.81 4.47 2.54
C ALA A 211 -26.42 3.66 3.71
N ALA A 212 -25.83 2.52 4.06
CA ALA A 212 -26.28 1.70 5.17
C ALA A 212 -26.15 2.42 6.53
N GLU A 213 -25.02 3.08 6.78
CA GLU A 213 -24.80 3.86 8.01
C GLU A 213 -25.71 5.09 8.08
N LEU A 214 -25.95 5.77 6.95
CA LEU A 214 -26.87 6.91 6.86
C LEU A 214 -28.34 6.53 7.04
N ALA A 215 -28.74 5.33 6.64
CA ALA A 215 -30.08 4.79 6.90
C ALA A 215 -30.26 4.35 8.37
N GLY A 216 -29.17 4.16 9.11
CA GLY A 216 -29.17 3.71 10.49
C GLY A 216 -29.55 4.79 11.52
N PRO A 217 -29.68 4.42 12.81
CA PRO A 217 -30.10 5.34 13.88
C PRO A 217 -29.18 6.55 14.09
N SER A 218 -27.90 6.43 13.71
CA SER A 218 -26.90 7.50 13.83
C SER A 218 -26.69 8.28 12.52
N GLY A 219 -27.50 8.03 11.48
CA GLY A 219 -27.30 8.56 10.15
C GLY A 219 -27.29 10.09 10.06
N ALA A 220 -28.22 10.76 10.74
CA ALA A 220 -28.26 12.23 10.77
C ALA A 220 -26.99 12.85 11.40
N ARG A 221 -26.46 12.20 12.44
CA ARG A 221 -25.21 12.62 13.08
C ARG A 221 -24.03 12.40 12.13
N LEU A 222 -23.94 11.23 11.50
CA LEU A 222 -22.88 10.92 10.55
C LEU A 222 -22.90 11.88 9.35
N LEU A 223 -24.08 12.18 8.81
CA LEU A 223 -24.25 13.14 7.72
C LEU A 223 -23.68 14.52 8.09
N GLY A 224 -23.95 15.00 9.30
CA GLY A 224 -23.39 16.25 9.82
C GLY A 224 -21.86 16.22 9.91
N LEU A 225 -21.27 15.09 10.33
CA LEU A 225 -19.81 14.91 10.37
C LEU A 225 -19.17 14.85 8.97
N MET A 226 -19.91 14.37 7.97
CA MET A 226 -19.48 14.27 6.57
C MET A 226 -19.74 15.55 5.77
N ALA A 227 -20.41 16.55 6.33
CA ALA A 227 -20.66 17.84 5.68
C ALA A 227 -19.38 18.50 5.10
N PRO A 228 -18.20 18.47 5.77
CA PRO A 228 -16.99 19.10 5.25
C PRO A 228 -16.30 18.33 4.12
N LEU A 229 -16.67 17.07 3.87
CA LEU A 229 -16.02 16.21 2.86
C LEU A 229 -16.36 16.66 1.44
N HIS A 230 -15.41 16.47 0.53
CA HIS A 230 -15.53 16.88 -0.86
C HIS A 230 -16.32 15.84 -1.70
N PRO A 231 -17.29 16.21 -2.55
CA PRO A 231 -17.80 17.55 -2.74
C PRO A 231 -18.72 17.97 -1.58
N GLN A 232 -18.64 19.24 -1.21
CA GLN A 232 -19.56 19.82 -0.21
C GLN A 232 -20.95 20.00 -0.83
N GLU A 233 -21.96 20.19 0.02
CA GLU A 233 -23.33 20.42 -0.44
C GLU A 233 -23.40 21.67 -1.34
N GLY A 234 -24.09 21.56 -2.47
CA GLY A 234 -24.19 22.62 -3.47
C GLY A 234 -22.99 22.76 -4.40
N CYS A 235 -21.87 22.07 -4.16
CA CYS A 235 -20.76 22.02 -5.12
C CYS A 235 -21.09 21.14 -6.32
N GLU A 236 -20.55 21.51 -7.48
CA GLU A 236 -20.57 20.63 -8.66
C GLU A 236 -19.86 19.32 -8.32
N ILE A 237 -20.50 18.20 -8.62
CA ILE A 237 -19.89 16.88 -8.45
C ILE A 237 -18.86 16.72 -9.56
N PRO A 238 -17.56 16.55 -9.24
CA PRO A 238 -16.55 16.39 -10.26
C PRO A 238 -16.91 15.21 -11.15
N ALA A 239 -17.10 15.52 -12.44
CA ALA A 239 -17.31 14.50 -13.44
C ALA A 239 -16.18 13.50 -13.34
N GLU A 240 -16.52 12.25 -13.52
CA GLU A 240 -15.50 11.22 -13.61
C GLU A 240 -14.58 11.59 -14.78
N PRO A 241 -13.26 11.38 -14.64
CA PRO A 241 -12.35 11.60 -15.75
C PRO A 241 -12.89 10.75 -16.89
N ALA A 242 -13.49 11.40 -17.91
CA ALA A 242 -13.97 10.69 -19.09
C ALA A 242 -12.81 9.87 -19.67
N GLY A 243 -13.11 8.88 -20.51
CA GLY A 243 -12.19 7.80 -20.92
C GLY A 243 -12.02 6.70 -19.88
N ALA A 244 -13.01 6.54 -19.01
CA ALA A 244 -13.45 5.18 -18.76
C ALA A 244 -13.53 4.46 -20.13
N GLU A 245 -12.66 3.44 -20.31
CA GLU A 245 -12.71 2.57 -21.49
C GLU A 245 -14.09 1.92 -21.61
N GLU A 246 -14.35 1.28 -22.76
CA GLU A 246 -15.53 0.47 -23.03
C GLU A 246 -15.98 -0.28 -21.78
N VAL A 247 -17.25 -0.09 -21.42
CA VAL A 247 -17.88 -0.77 -20.29
C VAL A 247 -17.54 -2.26 -20.37
N GLU A 248 -16.66 -2.74 -19.47
CA GLU A 248 -16.09 -4.10 -19.53
C GLU A 248 -17.20 -5.17 -19.47
N ASP A 249 -18.26 -4.85 -18.73
CA ASP A 249 -19.49 -5.63 -18.65
C ASP A 249 -20.67 -4.68 -18.31
N VAL A 250 -21.49 -4.39 -19.31
CA VAL A 250 -22.61 -3.43 -19.19
C VAL A 250 -23.65 -3.93 -18.19
N GLU A 251 -23.87 -5.24 -18.13
CA GLU A 251 -24.84 -5.84 -17.24
C GLU A 251 -24.40 -5.70 -15.78
N LEU A 252 -23.12 -5.97 -15.49
CA LEU A 252 -22.57 -5.79 -14.13
C LEU A 252 -22.55 -4.32 -13.70
N GLU A 253 -22.24 -3.38 -14.60
CA GLU A 253 -22.29 -1.94 -14.27
C GLU A 253 -23.74 -1.47 -14.00
N GLU A 254 -24.72 -1.95 -14.78
CA GLU A 254 -26.14 -1.67 -14.52
C GLU A 254 -26.61 -2.27 -13.19
N GLN A 255 -26.17 -3.49 -12.86
CA GLN A 255 -26.46 -4.11 -11.55
C GLN A 255 -25.88 -3.29 -10.40
N MET A 256 -24.63 -2.86 -10.50
CA MET A 256 -23.97 -2.01 -9.50
C MET A 256 -24.72 -0.69 -9.30
N ARG A 257 -25.06 0.00 -10.40
CA ARG A 257 -25.83 1.27 -10.36
C ARG A 257 -27.22 1.10 -9.76
N SER A 258 -27.90 0.01 -10.12
CA SER A 258 -29.23 -0.34 -9.59
C SER A 258 -29.17 -0.58 -8.08
N GLU A 259 -28.16 -1.31 -7.61
CA GLU A 259 -27.97 -1.55 -6.18
C GLU A 259 -27.69 -0.23 -5.43
N LEU A 260 -26.77 0.60 -5.92
CA LEU A 260 -26.47 1.91 -5.31
C LEU A 260 -27.73 2.79 -5.22
N SER A 261 -28.49 2.89 -6.31
CA SER A 261 -29.75 3.63 -6.35
C SER A 261 -30.75 3.10 -5.31
N ALA A 262 -30.91 1.77 -5.21
CA ALA A 262 -31.78 1.15 -4.21
C ALA A 262 -31.32 1.46 -2.78
N ARG A 263 -30.01 1.41 -2.50
CA ARG A 263 -29.44 1.71 -1.17
C ARG A 263 -29.67 3.17 -0.77
N PHE A 264 -29.48 4.11 -1.68
CA PHE A 264 -29.68 5.53 -1.39
C PHE A 264 -31.16 5.94 -1.36
N SER A 265 -32.06 5.16 -1.99
CA SER A 265 -33.51 5.45 -1.97
C SER A 265 -34.14 5.44 -0.57
N VAL A 266 -33.52 4.73 0.38
CA VAL A 266 -33.97 4.66 1.78
C VAL A 266 -33.23 5.62 2.71
N VAL A 267 -32.25 6.37 2.20
CA VAL A 267 -31.53 7.40 2.96
C VAL A 267 -32.38 8.69 3.02
N PRO A 268 -32.65 9.25 4.21
CA PRO A 268 -33.38 10.51 4.32
C PRO A 268 -32.59 11.67 3.68
N GLY A 269 -33.19 12.46 2.78
CA GLY A 269 -32.55 13.63 2.17
C GLY A 269 -32.75 13.82 0.66
N GLY A 270 -33.44 12.90 -0.02
CA GLY A 270 -33.78 13.01 -1.44
C GLY A 270 -32.66 12.61 -2.41
N GLY A 271 -32.93 12.64 -3.72
CA GLY A 271 -32.04 12.08 -4.75
C GLY A 271 -30.65 12.73 -4.83
N GLY A 272 -30.55 14.06 -4.68
CA GLY A 272 -29.28 14.78 -4.75
C GLY A 272 -28.30 14.43 -3.62
N LEU A 273 -28.81 14.00 -2.45
CA LEU A 273 -27.95 13.52 -1.37
C LEU A 273 -27.25 12.22 -1.75
N GLY A 274 -27.95 11.29 -2.41
CA GLY A 274 -27.38 10.02 -2.85
C GLY A 274 -26.21 10.21 -3.82
N GLU A 275 -26.42 11.04 -4.85
CA GLU A 275 -25.38 11.38 -5.82
C GLU A 275 -24.15 12.01 -5.17
N ARG A 276 -24.37 12.93 -4.21
CA ARG A 276 -23.28 13.53 -3.44
C ARG A 276 -22.53 12.48 -2.60
N MET A 277 -23.24 11.60 -1.89
CA MET A 277 -22.61 10.61 -1.01
C MET A 277 -21.80 9.56 -1.78
N GLU A 278 -22.26 9.17 -2.96
CA GLU A 278 -21.48 8.34 -3.88
C GLU A 278 -20.18 9.05 -4.30
N ALA A 279 -20.26 10.34 -4.66
CA ALA A 279 -19.08 11.14 -4.97
C ALA A 279 -18.14 11.31 -3.76
N VAL A 280 -18.68 11.50 -2.56
CA VAL A 280 -17.90 11.58 -1.31
C VAL A 280 -17.13 10.28 -1.08
N ALA A 281 -17.77 9.11 -1.22
CA ALA A 281 -17.09 7.83 -1.09
C ALA A 281 -15.96 7.67 -2.12
N ARG A 282 -16.21 8.07 -3.38
CA ARG A 282 -15.23 8.00 -4.48
C ARG A 282 -14.02 8.91 -4.28
N LEU A 283 -14.23 10.14 -3.80
CA LEU A 283 -13.19 11.18 -3.76
C LEU A 283 -12.45 11.27 -2.42
N ASN A 284 -12.96 10.62 -1.36
CA ASN A 284 -12.36 10.63 -0.03
C ASN A 284 -12.00 9.22 0.48
N GLY A 285 -12.27 8.18 -0.31
CA GLY A 285 -11.95 6.81 0.04
C GLY A 285 -10.44 6.60 0.23
N LEU A 286 -10.05 5.99 1.35
CA LEU A 286 -8.69 5.61 1.68
C LEU A 286 -8.62 4.08 1.80
N GLY A 287 -7.80 3.43 0.97
CA GLY A 287 -7.50 2.00 1.12
C GLY A 287 -6.70 1.74 2.39
N TYR A 288 -7.04 0.75 3.19
CA TYR A 288 -6.27 0.31 4.35
C TYR A 288 -5.70 -1.09 4.13
N HIS A 289 -4.41 -1.23 4.41
CA HIS A 289 -3.66 -2.47 4.22
C HIS A 289 -2.89 -2.76 5.51
N THR A 290 -3.31 -3.79 6.25
CA THR A 290 -2.51 -4.26 7.40
C THR A 290 -1.33 -5.04 6.86
N ASN A 291 -0.10 -4.64 7.22
CA ASN A 291 1.14 -5.29 6.78
C ASN A 291 1.29 -5.39 5.24
N GLY A 292 0.81 -4.38 4.50
CA GLY A 292 0.87 -4.34 3.03
C GLY A 292 2.28 -4.41 2.44
N GLU A 293 3.29 -4.11 3.25
CA GLU A 293 4.71 -4.13 2.91
C GLU A 293 5.37 -5.52 2.97
N GLN A 294 4.74 -6.48 3.64
CA GLN A 294 5.34 -7.78 3.93
C GLN A 294 5.22 -8.72 2.73
N LEU A 295 6.23 -9.57 2.51
CA LEU A 295 6.20 -10.52 1.40
C LEU A 295 5.19 -11.65 1.66
N CYS A 296 4.92 -11.98 2.94
CA CYS A 296 3.85 -12.90 3.34
C CYS A 296 2.43 -12.31 3.23
N TYR A 297 2.27 -11.06 2.80
CA TYR A 297 0.99 -10.33 2.80
C TYR A 297 -0.17 -11.10 2.18
N THR A 298 0.02 -11.66 0.98
CA THR A 298 -1.05 -12.34 0.25
C THR A 298 -1.64 -13.52 1.04
N GLU A 299 -0.82 -14.27 1.77
CA GLU A 299 -1.27 -15.47 2.49
C GLU A 299 -1.83 -15.15 3.89
N ASP A 300 -1.22 -14.19 4.56
CA ASP A 300 -1.44 -13.91 5.98
C ASP A 300 -2.32 -12.70 6.24
N PHE A 301 -2.34 -11.69 5.37
CA PHE A 301 -2.89 -10.37 5.68
C PHE A 301 -3.87 -9.78 4.65
N GLN A 302 -3.88 -10.23 3.39
CA GLN A 302 -4.72 -9.65 2.33
C GLN A 302 -6.21 -9.57 2.68
N TRP A 303 -6.72 -10.52 3.48
CA TRP A 303 -8.11 -10.55 3.94
C TRP A 303 -8.46 -9.48 4.98
N LEU A 304 -7.47 -8.68 5.43
CA LEU A 304 -7.60 -7.48 6.25
C LEU A 304 -7.51 -6.18 5.42
N THR A 305 -7.67 -6.28 4.11
CA THR A 305 -7.69 -5.13 3.19
C THR A 305 -9.10 -4.62 3.02
N GLY A 306 -9.23 -3.30 2.92
CA GLY A 306 -10.49 -2.69 2.54
C GLY A 306 -10.33 -1.23 2.16
N THR A 307 -11.48 -0.59 1.93
CA THR A 307 -11.57 0.85 1.70
C THR A 307 -12.37 1.50 2.82
N ALA A 308 -11.89 2.65 3.28
CA ALA A 308 -12.43 3.38 4.41
C ALA A 308 -12.75 4.83 4.05
N LEU A 309 -13.78 5.39 4.70
CA LEU A 309 -14.06 6.81 4.74
C LEU A 309 -13.65 7.38 6.09
N CYS A 310 -12.64 8.25 6.08
CA CYS A 310 -12.13 8.92 7.27
C CYS A 310 -12.57 10.39 7.29
N LEU A 311 -12.90 10.93 8.47
CA LEU A 311 -13.38 12.31 8.61
C LEU A 311 -12.22 13.30 8.61
N VAL A 312 -11.12 12.96 9.28
CA VAL A 312 -9.92 13.80 9.38
C VAL A 312 -8.90 13.43 8.30
N GLY A 313 -8.64 12.13 8.11
CA GLY A 313 -7.66 11.61 7.17
C GLY A 313 -7.94 12.01 5.72
N SER A 314 -9.19 12.27 5.36
CA SER A 314 -9.56 12.76 4.02
C SER A 314 -9.13 14.20 3.75
N ALA A 315 -8.70 14.95 4.78
CA ALA A 315 -8.16 16.30 4.62
C ALA A 315 -6.67 16.33 4.26
N PHE A 316 -5.96 15.19 4.20
CA PHE A 316 -4.59 15.18 3.70
C PHE A 316 -4.58 15.34 2.18
N ASN A 317 -3.93 16.38 1.67
CA ASN A 317 -3.73 16.57 0.24
C ASN A 317 -2.61 15.68 -0.33
N HIS A 318 -2.60 15.54 -1.65
CA HIS A 318 -1.57 14.79 -2.36
C HIS A 318 -0.30 15.62 -2.61
N SER A 319 0.86 15.02 -2.36
CA SER A 319 2.13 15.43 -2.94
C SER A 319 2.91 14.21 -3.43
N CYS A 320 3.57 14.33 -4.57
CA CYS A 320 4.52 13.30 -5.02
C CYS A 320 5.88 13.36 -4.29
N ALA A 321 6.07 14.35 -3.42
CA ALA A 321 7.12 14.38 -2.42
C ALA A 321 6.44 14.55 -1.06
N PRO A 322 5.78 13.49 -0.56
CA PRO A 322 4.98 13.57 0.66
C PRO A 322 5.88 13.87 1.86
N ASN A 323 5.26 14.40 2.92
CA ASN A 323 5.93 14.63 4.21
C ASN A 323 5.28 13.84 5.35
N VAL A 324 4.21 13.11 5.04
CA VAL A 324 3.51 12.16 5.92
C VAL A 324 3.35 10.82 5.19
N ALA A 325 3.67 9.73 5.88
CA ALA A 325 3.35 8.35 5.49
C ALA A 325 2.16 7.83 6.29
N ARG A 326 1.51 6.79 5.76
CA ARG A 326 0.30 6.20 6.34
C ARG A 326 0.40 4.68 6.33
N PHE A 327 -0.03 4.04 7.42
CA PHE A 327 -0.18 2.60 7.51
C PHE A 327 -1.45 2.25 8.30
N ALA A 328 -1.79 0.96 8.38
CA ALA A 328 -2.95 0.47 9.12
C ALA A 328 -2.61 -0.62 10.15
N ILE A 329 -3.42 -0.68 11.21
CA ILE A 329 -3.57 -1.83 12.11
C ILE A 329 -5.06 -2.19 12.12
N GLY A 330 -5.43 -3.29 11.45
CA GLY A 330 -6.83 -3.55 11.14
C GLY A 330 -7.38 -2.48 10.21
N ASP A 331 -8.50 -1.88 10.58
CA ASP A 331 -9.13 -0.75 9.89
C ASP A 331 -8.69 0.63 10.41
N VAL A 332 -7.88 0.68 11.48
CA VAL A 332 -7.39 1.95 12.06
C VAL A 332 -6.22 2.48 11.24
N LEU A 333 -6.33 3.72 10.76
CA LEU A 333 -5.30 4.41 9.98
C LEU A 333 -4.41 5.26 10.89
N ILE A 334 -3.10 5.17 10.67
CA ILE A 334 -2.08 5.91 11.41
C ILE A 334 -1.23 6.71 10.43
N PHE A 335 -1.03 7.99 10.74
CA PHE A 335 -0.32 8.95 9.90
C PHE A 335 0.90 9.48 10.64
N ARG A 336 2.08 9.37 10.03
CA ARG A 336 3.36 9.75 10.65
C ARG A 336 4.19 10.64 9.74
N THR A 337 4.81 11.66 10.32
CA THR A 337 5.78 12.51 9.62
C THR A 337 7.01 11.69 9.21
N ILE A 338 7.45 11.84 7.96
CA ILE A 338 8.67 11.18 7.46
C ILE A 338 9.87 12.14 7.38
N ARG A 339 9.61 13.43 7.61
CA ARG A 339 10.62 14.48 7.79
C ARG A 339 10.10 15.53 8.76
N ARG A 340 10.97 16.47 9.16
CA ARG A 340 10.57 17.65 9.93
C ARG A 340 9.56 18.48 9.12
N ILE A 341 8.55 19.00 9.81
CA ILE A 341 7.50 19.88 9.29
C ILE A 341 7.65 21.24 9.94
N CYS A 342 7.72 22.29 9.14
CA CYS A 342 7.79 23.66 9.63
C CYS A 342 6.41 24.17 10.10
N ALA A 343 6.41 25.14 11.01
CA ALA A 343 5.17 25.85 11.35
C ALA A 343 4.57 26.53 10.10
N GLY A 344 3.27 26.40 9.92
CA GLY A 344 2.52 26.85 8.74
C GLY A 344 2.62 25.94 7.52
N GLU A 345 3.42 24.86 7.58
CA GLU A 345 3.57 23.93 6.46
C GLU A 345 2.36 22.96 6.39
N GLU A 346 1.90 22.71 5.17
CA GLU A 346 0.86 21.73 4.89
C GLU A 346 1.40 20.29 4.96
N LEU A 347 0.56 19.39 5.45
CA LEU A 347 0.83 17.98 5.57
C LEU A 347 0.26 17.24 4.35
N PHE A 348 1.12 16.52 3.64
CA PHE A 348 0.79 15.80 2.42
C PHE A 348 1.10 14.32 2.56
N ILE A 349 0.15 13.49 2.10
CA ILE A 349 0.36 12.07 1.83
C ILE A 349 0.53 11.84 0.32
N SER A 350 0.94 10.63 -0.05
CA SER A 350 0.81 10.18 -1.44
C SER A 350 -0.55 9.50 -1.64
N TYR A 351 -1.18 9.73 -2.79
CA TYR A 351 -2.38 9.02 -3.22
C TYR A 351 -2.03 7.87 -4.19
N ILE A 352 -0.75 7.73 -4.51
CA ILE A 352 -0.19 6.69 -5.38
C ILE A 352 0.91 5.94 -4.63
N GLU A 353 1.29 4.78 -5.13
CA GLU A 353 2.28 3.92 -4.49
C GLU A 353 3.67 4.58 -4.46
N SER A 354 4.46 4.26 -3.43
CA SER A 354 5.80 4.81 -3.22
C SER A 354 6.75 4.51 -4.38
N GLU A 355 6.60 3.35 -5.02
CA GLU A 355 7.38 2.96 -6.19
C GLU A 355 7.10 3.87 -7.37
N THR A 356 5.82 4.22 -7.55
CA THR A 356 5.36 5.11 -8.61
C THR A 356 5.87 6.54 -8.39
N LEU A 357 6.10 6.96 -7.13
CA LEU A 357 6.62 8.31 -6.83
C LEU A 357 7.97 8.60 -7.46
N SER A 358 8.76 7.59 -7.82
CA SER A 358 10.08 7.75 -8.44
C SER A 358 10.03 7.78 -9.96
N GLU A 359 8.89 7.43 -10.54
CA GLU A 359 8.70 7.40 -11.97
C GLU A 359 8.55 8.81 -12.57
N HIS A 360 8.67 8.87 -13.90
CA HIS A 360 8.47 10.11 -14.67
C HIS A 360 7.13 10.79 -14.33
N ARG A 361 7.11 12.12 -14.37
CA ARG A 361 5.92 12.94 -14.09
C ARG A 361 4.67 12.47 -14.84
N SER A 362 4.80 12.07 -16.11
CA SER A 362 3.67 11.55 -16.90
C SER A 362 3.06 10.27 -16.33
N LEU A 363 3.88 9.33 -15.83
CA LEU A 363 3.44 8.09 -15.18
C LEU A 363 2.82 8.39 -13.81
N ARG A 364 3.41 9.29 -13.02
CA ARG A 364 2.83 9.72 -11.73
C ARG A 364 1.48 10.39 -11.89
N ARG A 365 1.36 11.31 -12.84
CA ARG A 365 0.07 11.93 -13.17
C ARG A 365 -0.95 10.90 -13.60
N GLN A 366 -0.50 9.87 -14.30
CA GLN A 366 -1.35 8.78 -14.69
C GLN A 366 -1.88 7.98 -13.51
N ALA A 367 -0.99 7.52 -12.64
CA ALA A 367 -1.39 6.77 -11.46
C ALA A 367 -2.27 7.58 -10.50
N LEU A 368 -2.08 8.90 -10.42
CA LEU A 368 -2.85 9.74 -9.50
C LEU A 368 -4.35 9.69 -9.79
N ASP A 369 -4.74 9.65 -11.07
CA ASP A 369 -6.14 9.61 -11.54
C ASP A 369 -7.13 10.36 -10.63
N ARG A 370 -6.95 11.68 -10.56
CA ARG A 370 -7.85 12.60 -9.86
C ARG A 370 -8.29 13.71 -10.80
N ASP A 371 -9.33 14.42 -10.36
CA ASP A 371 -9.89 15.61 -10.99
C ASP A 371 -8.98 16.85 -10.88
N PHE A 372 -7.80 16.72 -10.28
CA PHE A 372 -6.77 17.76 -10.24
C PHE A 372 -5.44 17.31 -10.84
N THR A 373 -4.60 18.30 -11.20
CA THR A 373 -3.21 18.08 -11.62
C THR A 373 -2.27 18.41 -10.48
N CYS A 374 -1.39 17.48 -10.10
CA CYS A 374 -0.40 17.72 -9.04
C CYS A 374 0.63 18.80 -9.46
N MET A 375 0.76 19.83 -8.62
CA MET A 375 1.71 20.94 -8.77
C MET A 375 2.72 21.01 -7.60
N CYS A 376 2.96 19.88 -6.93
CA CYS A 376 3.94 19.82 -5.83
C CYS A 376 5.35 20.20 -6.29
N SER A 377 6.24 20.52 -5.36
CA SER A 377 7.62 20.95 -5.65
C SER A 377 8.37 19.99 -6.60
N LYS A 378 8.17 18.67 -6.43
CA LYS A 378 8.75 17.66 -7.32
C LYS A 378 8.21 17.78 -8.76
N CYS A 379 6.89 17.83 -8.92
CA CYS A 379 6.26 17.98 -10.24
C CYS A 379 6.63 19.29 -10.93
N SER A 380 6.70 20.38 -10.17
CA SER A 380 7.01 21.72 -10.69
C SER A 380 8.50 21.87 -11.06
N ALA A 381 9.41 21.18 -10.37
CA ALA A 381 10.82 21.14 -10.72
C ALA A 381 11.07 20.36 -12.02
N GLU A 382 10.42 19.19 -12.18
CA GLU A 382 10.50 18.38 -13.40
C GLU A 382 9.89 19.07 -14.63
N ASP A 383 8.97 20.02 -14.43
CA ASP A 383 8.42 20.85 -15.52
C ASP A 383 9.40 21.88 -16.07
N GLN A 384 10.35 22.28 -15.24
CA GLN A 384 11.35 23.28 -15.57
C GLN A 384 12.63 22.64 -16.08
N SER A 385 12.86 21.34 -15.82
CA SER A 385 13.96 20.61 -16.42
C SER A 385 13.63 20.22 -17.86
N SER A 386 14.63 20.25 -18.74
CA SER A 386 14.49 19.74 -20.11
C SER A 386 14.52 18.20 -20.16
N ASP A 387 14.15 17.53 -19.06
CA ASP A 387 14.12 16.08 -19.03
C ASP A 387 13.06 15.62 -20.03
N THR A 388 13.51 14.90 -21.05
CA THR A 388 12.64 14.41 -22.10
C THR A 388 11.63 13.45 -21.47
N GLU A 389 10.36 13.87 -21.38
CA GLU A 389 9.26 12.97 -21.06
C GLU A 389 9.37 11.72 -21.95
N PRO A 390 9.15 10.52 -21.41
CA PRO A 390 9.34 9.29 -22.15
C PRO A 390 8.48 9.33 -23.42
N THR A 391 9.09 9.03 -24.57
CA THR A 391 8.40 9.11 -25.85
C THR A 391 7.28 8.09 -25.90
N ASP A 392 6.25 8.35 -26.72
CA ASP A 392 5.11 7.44 -26.86
C ASP A 392 5.49 6.03 -27.35
N ASP A 393 6.74 5.84 -27.82
CA ASP A 393 7.33 4.59 -28.29
C ASP A 393 8.10 3.80 -27.21
N GLU A 394 8.39 4.38 -26.04
CA GLU A 394 9.09 3.66 -24.96
C GLU A 394 8.21 2.52 -24.44
N GLN A 395 8.74 1.29 -24.43
CA GLN A 395 7.98 0.11 -24.04
C GLN A 395 8.41 -0.42 -22.67
N TYR A 396 7.44 -0.59 -21.78
CA TYR A 396 7.64 -1.17 -20.45
C TYR A 396 7.08 -2.59 -20.40
N PHE A 397 7.80 -3.46 -19.70
CA PHE A 397 7.36 -4.80 -19.36
C PHE A 397 6.73 -4.77 -17.97
N PHE A 398 5.51 -5.25 -17.87
CA PHE A 398 4.73 -5.23 -16.62
C PHE A 398 4.77 -6.58 -15.94
N VAL A 399 5.01 -6.57 -14.63
CA VAL A 399 4.84 -7.73 -13.77
C VAL A 399 3.41 -7.71 -13.25
N ASP A 400 2.52 -8.30 -14.06
CA ASP A 400 1.11 -8.38 -13.74
C ASP A 400 0.79 -9.56 -12.81
N ALA A 401 -0.46 -9.60 -12.33
CA ALA A 401 -0.96 -10.63 -11.44
C ALA A 401 -0.85 -12.06 -12.03
N GLU A 402 -0.95 -12.18 -13.35
CA GLU A 402 -0.84 -13.46 -14.05
C GLU A 402 0.61 -13.95 -14.03
N LEU A 403 1.57 -13.10 -14.39
CA LEU A 403 2.99 -13.44 -14.35
C LEU A 403 3.45 -13.78 -12.94
N GLN A 404 2.99 -13.04 -11.93
CA GLN A 404 3.32 -13.36 -10.53
C GLN A 404 2.79 -14.74 -10.13
N ALA A 405 1.58 -15.09 -10.53
CA ALA A 405 1.02 -16.42 -10.29
C ALA A 405 1.81 -17.51 -11.03
N GLU A 406 2.21 -17.25 -12.27
CA GLU A 406 3.06 -18.14 -13.06
C GLU A 406 4.41 -18.36 -12.37
N LEU A 407 5.10 -17.28 -11.99
CA LEU A 407 6.37 -17.32 -11.27
C LEU A 407 6.23 -18.10 -9.97
N ALA A 408 5.21 -17.81 -9.17
CA ALA A 408 5.00 -18.49 -7.89
C ALA A 408 4.80 -20.01 -8.07
N ALA A 409 4.16 -20.44 -9.16
CA ALA A 409 3.97 -21.86 -9.47
C ALA A 409 5.22 -22.56 -10.05
N MET A 410 6.25 -21.81 -10.43
CA MET A 410 7.49 -22.35 -11.01
C MET A 410 8.48 -22.86 -9.95
N GLN A 411 9.33 -23.79 -10.37
CA GLN A 411 10.44 -24.25 -9.54
C GLN A 411 11.43 -23.11 -9.26
N PRO A 412 12.09 -23.07 -8.09
CA PRO A 412 12.96 -21.96 -7.69
C PRO A 412 14.02 -21.60 -8.74
N ASN A 413 14.67 -22.61 -9.35
CA ASN A 413 15.69 -22.37 -10.37
C ASN A 413 15.15 -21.67 -11.63
N GLN A 414 13.90 -21.96 -12.02
CA GLN A 414 13.25 -21.32 -13.17
C GLN A 414 12.90 -19.87 -12.85
N ARG A 415 12.35 -19.61 -11.65
CA ARG A 415 12.10 -18.24 -11.16
C ARG A 415 13.39 -17.41 -11.20
N ILE A 416 14.49 -17.97 -10.69
CA ILE A 416 15.80 -17.31 -10.67
C ILE A 416 16.26 -16.92 -12.08
N GLU A 417 16.15 -17.83 -13.05
CA GLU A 417 16.56 -17.57 -14.43
C GLU A 417 15.73 -16.43 -15.06
N ILE A 418 14.40 -16.49 -14.93
CA ILE A 418 13.48 -15.49 -15.47
C ILE A 418 13.72 -14.13 -14.82
N CYS A 419 13.76 -14.06 -13.49
CA CYS A 419 13.94 -12.80 -12.77
C CYS A 419 15.29 -12.16 -13.10
N ARG A 420 16.38 -12.94 -13.14
CA ARG A 420 17.70 -12.43 -13.54
C ARG A 420 17.71 -11.88 -14.96
N SER A 421 17.04 -12.56 -15.90
CA SER A 421 16.94 -12.11 -17.29
C SER A 421 16.17 -10.79 -17.38
N LEU A 422 14.99 -10.70 -16.76
CA LEU A 422 14.16 -9.49 -16.78
C LEU A 422 14.86 -8.31 -16.11
N LEU A 423 15.47 -8.52 -14.93
CA LEU A 423 16.26 -7.50 -14.23
C LEU A 423 17.50 -7.06 -15.03
N ALA A 424 18.05 -7.91 -15.89
CA ALA A 424 19.12 -7.58 -16.81
C ALA A 424 18.62 -6.91 -18.12
N GLY A 425 17.33 -6.58 -18.20
CA GLY A 425 16.69 -5.96 -19.36
C GLY A 425 16.57 -6.89 -20.56
N LYS A 426 16.46 -8.20 -20.33
CA LYS A 426 16.37 -9.22 -21.39
C LYS A 426 15.07 -10.01 -21.25
N LEU A 427 14.31 -10.09 -22.33
CA LEU A 427 13.14 -10.94 -22.39
C LEU A 427 13.59 -12.42 -22.40
N PRO A 428 13.17 -13.25 -21.42
CA PRO A 428 13.55 -14.66 -21.41
C PRO A 428 13.04 -15.38 -22.67
N ALA A 429 13.79 -16.39 -23.14
CA ALA A 429 13.45 -17.14 -24.35
C ALA A 429 12.05 -17.78 -24.30
N GLU A 430 11.54 -18.05 -23.10
CA GLU A 430 10.20 -18.58 -22.85
C GLU A 430 9.07 -17.57 -23.18
N PHE A 431 9.37 -16.27 -23.13
CA PHE A 431 8.44 -15.18 -23.46
C PHE A 431 8.63 -14.64 -24.89
N GLY A 432 9.72 -14.98 -25.58
CA GLY A 432 9.91 -14.65 -26.99
C GLY A 432 9.00 -15.48 -27.90
N CYS A 433 8.38 -14.85 -28.91
CA CYS A 433 7.70 -15.55 -29.99
C CYS A 433 8.29 -15.24 -31.36
N GLU A 434 8.02 -16.20 -32.25
CA GLU A 434 8.37 -16.35 -33.66
C GLU A 434 8.17 -15.08 -34.49
N GLU A 435 8.90 -15.01 -35.60
CA GLU A 435 8.84 -13.98 -36.64
C GLU A 435 7.40 -13.49 -36.86
N ASP A 436 7.10 -12.23 -36.55
CA ASP A 436 5.85 -11.62 -36.98
C ASP A 436 5.84 -11.60 -38.53
N GLU A 437 4.71 -11.95 -39.16
CA GLU A 437 4.53 -11.96 -40.63
C GLU A 437 4.85 -10.61 -41.31
N ASP A 438 5.00 -9.54 -40.51
CA ASP A 438 5.31 -8.17 -40.94
C ASP A 438 6.81 -7.78 -40.81
N GLY A 439 7.72 -8.72 -40.48
CA GLY A 439 9.17 -8.48 -40.52
C GLY A 439 9.71 -7.49 -39.49
N PHE A 440 8.95 -7.17 -38.43
CA PHE A 440 9.44 -6.34 -37.32
C PHE A 440 10.33 -7.18 -36.39
N ALA A 441 11.61 -6.81 -36.26
CA ALA A 441 12.53 -7.50 -35.36
C ALA A 441 12.00 -7.49 -33.91
N SER A 442 11.73 -8.68 -33.37
CA SER A 442 11.34 -8.90 -31.98
C SER A 442 12.38 -8.24 -31.04
N LYS A 443 11.99 -7.13 -30.39
CA LYS A 443 12.87 -6.43 -29.44
C LYS A 443 13.09 -7.34 -28.23
N THR A 444 14.32 -7.82 -28.05
CA THR A 444 14.73 -8.64 -26.90
C THR A 444 15.02 -7.81 -25.64
N ALA A 445 15.10 -6.49 -25.77
CA ALA A 445 15.36 -5.57 -24.67
C ALA A 445 14.07 -5.25 -23.89
N VAL A 446 14.15 -5.35 -22.57
CA VAL A 446 13.06 -5.07 -21.62
C VAL A 446 13.44 -3.85 -20.78
N ARG A 447 12.48 -2.93 -20.60
CA ARG A 447 12.54 -1.87 -19.60
C ARG A 447 11.47 -2.14 -18.55
N LEU A 448 11.84 -2.02 -17.28
CA LEU A 448 10.96 -2.23 -16.13
C LEU A 448 10.69 -0.89 -15.46
N LEU A 449 9.48 -0.73 -14.91
CA LEU A 449 9.27 0.28 -13.88
C LEU A 449 10.00 -0.14 -12.60
N LEU A 450 10.25 0.80 -11.71
CA LEU A 450 10.85 0.56 -10.41
C LEU A 450 10.04 -0.46 -9.61
N LYS A 451 8.71 -0.36 -9.64
CA LYS A 451 7.78 -1.32 -9.02
C LYS A 451 8.03 -2.74 -9.52
N ASP A 452 8.00 -2.94 -10.84
CA ASP A 452 8.22 -4.25 -11.46
C ASP A 452 9.60 -4.82 -11.13
N ALA A 453 10.63 -3.97 -11.13
CA ALA A 453 11.98 -4.38 -10.76
C ALA A 453 12.08 -4.83 -9.30
N GLN A 454 11.35 -4.18 -8.39
CA GLN A 454 11.38 -4.51 -6.96
C GLN A 454 10.61 -5.80 -6.66
N GLU A 455 9.47 -6.01 -7.32
CA GLU A 455 8.74 -7.28 -7.28
C GLU A 455 9.63 -8.45 -7.75
N LEU A 456 10.35 -8.27 -8.88
CA LEU A 456 11.27 -9.28 -9.39
C LEU A 456 12.46 -9.53 -8.46
N ARG A 457 13.00 -8.51 -7.78
CA ARG A 457 14.05 -8.68 -6.77
C ARG A 457 13.55 -9.48 -5.58
N ALA A 458 12.33 -9.23 -5.12
CA ALA A 458 11.74 -9.97 -4.02
C ALA A 458 11.54 -11.46 -4.39
N VAL A 459 10.96 -11.74 -5.57
CA VAL A 459 10.82 -13.11 -6.08
C VAL A 459 12.16 -13.81 -6.22
N LEU A 460 13.17 -13.11 -6.76
CA LEU A 460 14.53 -13.63 -6.91
C LEU A 460 15.18 -13.94 -5.56
N GLY A 461 15.09 -13.01 -4.59
CA GLY A 461 15.66 -13.17 -3.26
C GLY A 461 15.06 -14.37 -2.53
N LEU A 462 13.73 -14.51 -2.55
CA LEU A 462 13.04 -15.66 -1.94
C LEU A 462 13.43 -16.98 -2.62
N ALA A 463 13.48 -17.03 -3.96
CA ALA A 463 13.85 -18.22 -4.69
C ALA A 463 15.32 -18.65 -4.43
N LEU A 464 16.24 -17.69 -4.27
CA LEU A 464 17.63 -17.97 -3.91
C LEU A 464 17.77 -18.49 -2.48
N THR A 465 17.00 -17.95 -1.53
CA THR A 465 16.91 -18.49 -0.17
C THR A 465 16.42 -19.93 -0.18
N GLN A 466 15.37 -20.24 -0.95
CA GLN A 466 14.79 -21.59 -1.08
C GLN A 466 15.79 -22.66 -1.50
N ILE A 467 16.77 -22.32 -2.34
CA ILE A 467 17.80 -23.26 -2.81
C ILE A 467 19.10 -23.19 -1.98
N GLY A 468 19.14 -22.38 -0.92
CA GLY A 468 20.31 -22.22 -0.06
C GLY A 468 21.45 -21.39 -0.67
N CYS A 469 21.18 -20.62 -1.73
CA CYS A 469 22.13 -19.71 -2.35
C CYS A 469 22.17 -18.37 -1.59
N TYR A 470 22.53 -18.42 -0.31
CA TYR A 470 22.40 -17.29 0.62
C TYR A 470 23.24 -16.07 0.26
N ALA A 471 24.41 -16.24 -0.37
CA ALA A 471 25.22 -15.12 -0.82
C ALA A 471 24.49 -14.31 -1.90
N ASP A 472 24.03 -14.98 -2.97
CA ASP A 472 23.27 -14.35 -4.05
C ASP A 472 21.94 -13.76 -3.53
N ALA A 473 21.28 -14.43 -2.59
CA ALA A 473 20.06 -13.92 -1.95
C ALA A 473 20.36 -12.62 -1.20
N TRP A 474 21.40 -12.62 -0.36
CA TRP A 474 21.86 -11.45 0.38
C TRP A 474 22.19 -10.28 -0.56
N HIS A 475 22.92 -10.51 -1.65
CA HIS A 475 23.18 -9.50 -2.69
C HIS A 475 21.89 -8.90 -3.24
N THR A 476 20.92 -9.76 -3.59
CA THR A 476 19.64 -9.32 -4.16
C THR A 476 18.87 -8.44 -3.18
N TRP A 477 18.85 -8.79 -1.89
CA TRP A 477 18.18 -8.01 -0.86
C TRP A 477 18.91 -6.69 -0.55
N VAL A 478 20.24 -6.68 -0.57
CA VAL A 478 21.03 -5.45 -0.47
C VAL A 478 20.72 -4.51 -1.64
N ASP A 479 20.64 -5.04 -2.86
CA ASP A 479 20.29 -4.23 -4.04
C ASP A 479 18.85 -3.70 -3.96
N ALA A 480 17.89 -4.50 -3.48
CA ALA A 480 16.51 -4.07 -3.25
C ALA A 480 16.44 -2.93 -2.21
N ALA A 481 17.13 -3.09 -1.08
CA ALA A 481 17.20 -2.07 -0.02
C ALA A 481 17.87 -0.79 -0.50
N ARG A 482 18.97 -0.88 -1.26
CA ARG A 482 19.65 0.29 -1.86
C ARG A 482 18.75 1.01 -2.84
N SER A 483 18.06 0.26 -3.70
CA SER A 483 17.11 0.80 -4.67
C SER A 483 15.95 1.51 -3.95
N ALA A 484 15.38 0.93 -2.90
CA ALA A 484 14.33 1.57 -2.10
C ALA A 484 14.85 2.82 -1.38
N ALA A 485 16.01 2.76 -0.70
CA ALA A 485 16.59 3.90 -0.01
C ALA A 485 16.95 5.08 -0.94
N ALA A 486 17.26 4.82 -2.20
CA ALA A 486 17.57 5.85 -3.19
C ALA A 486 16.32 6.56 -3.74
N ASN A 487 15.20 5.84 -3.82
CA ASN A 487 14.07 6.25 -4.65
C ASN A 487 12.79 6.53 -3.83
N TYR A 488 12.54 5.77 -2.77
CA TYR A 488 11.32 5.88 -1.99
C TYR A 488 11.37 7.05 -1.01
N PRO A 489 10.21 7.51 -0.49
CA PRO A 489 10.16 8.48 0.59
C PRO A 489 10.93 8.00 1.84
N PRO A 490 11.39 8.92 2.70
CA PRO A 490 12.06 8.55 3.95
C PRO A 490 11.25 7.57 4.80
N TYR A 491 11.90 6.55 5.32
CA TYR A 491 11.28 5.50 6.17
C TYR A 491 10.13 4.75 5.50
N ASP A 492 10.17 4.59 4.18
CA ASP A 492 9.22 3.73 3.49
C ASP A 492 9.16 2.31 4.10
N GLU A 493 7.95 1.79 4.22
CA GLU A 493 7.67 0.53 4.93
C GLU A 493 8.30 -0.70 4.26
N ALA A 494 8.50 -0.71 2.95
CA ALA A 494 9.14 -1.86 2.28
C ALA A 494 10.63 -1.99 2.62
N LEU A 495 11.29 -0.88 2.97
CA LEU A 495 12.74 -0.85 3.15
C LEU A 495 13.21 -1.68 4.35
N TYR A 496 12.43 -1.73 5.44
CA TYR A 496 12.79 -2.57 6.59
C TYR A 496 12.68 -4.06 6.26
N VAL A 497 11.71 -4.46 5.42
CA VAL A 497 11.51 -5.85 5.00
C VAL A 497 12.72 -6.32 4.19
N TYR A 498 13.21 -5.50 3.24
CA TYR A 498 14.41 -5.82 2.48
C TYR A 498 15.66 -5.90 3.36
N ALA A 499 15.80 -4.99 4.34
CA ALA A 499 16.89 -5.02 5.30
C ALA A 499 16.85 -6.28 6.21
N LEU A 500 15.64 -6.70 6.63
CA LEU A 500 15.44 -7.92 7.41
C LEU A 500 15.87 -9.16 6.62
N HIS A 501 15.41 -9.30 5.37
CA HIS A 501 15.82 -10.43 4.52
C HIS A 501 17.31 -10.42 4.19
N ALA A 502 17.91 -9.23 3.98
CA ALA A 502 19.35 -9.11 3.83
C ALA A 502 20.09 -9.63 5.07
N ALA A 503 19.61 -9.30 6.28
CA ALA A 503 20.18 -9.78 7.53
C ALA A 503 20.10 -11.31 7.67
N LEU A 504 18.92 -11.89 7.41
CA LEU A 504 18.67 -13.32 7.54
C LEU A 504 19.47 -14.15 6.52
N CYS A 505 19.67 -13.62 5.30
CA CYS A 505 20.51 -14.27 4.30
C CYS A 505 22.00 -14.12 4.64
N ALA A 506 22.43 -12.94 5.10
CA ALA A 506 23.81 -12.68 5.49
C ALA A 506 24.31 -13.60 6.61
N ALA A 507 23.43 -14.00 7.54
CA ALA A 507 23.73 -14.97 8.60
C ALA A 507 24.21 -16.34 8.06
N ASN A 508 23.89 -16.65 6.80
CA ASN A 508 24.22 -17.92 6.15
C ASN A 508 25.16 -17.77 4.95
N ALA A 509 25.57 -16.55 4.59
CA ALA A 509 26.36 -16.26 3.38
C ALA A 509 27.89 -16.31 3.59
N GLY A 510 28.36 -16.90 4.70
CA GLY A 510 29.78 -17.09 5.01
C GLY A 510 30.38 -16.02 5.94
N ALA A 511 31.64 -16.20 6.32
CA ALA A 511 32.27 -15.46 7.42
C ALA A 511 32.27 -13.92 7.26
N GLN A 512 32.46 -13.41 6.04
CA GLN A 512 32.41 -11.96 5.78
C GLN A 512 30.98 -11.40 5.81
N ALA A 513 29.97 -12.19 5.47
CA ALA A 513 28.58 -11.76 5.47
C ALA A 513 27.99 -11.74 6.89
N VAL A 514 28.44 -12.63 7.77
CA VAL A 514 27.97 -12.69 9.16
C VAL A 514 28.23 -11.37 9.92
N THR A 515 29.32 -10.64 9.61
CA THR A 515 29.55 -9.31 10.20
C THR A 515 28.56 -8.26 9.71
N TRP A 516 27.98 -8.44 8.52
CA TRP A 516 26.93 -7.58 7.98
C TRP A 516 25.54 -7.93 8.50
N ALA A 517 25.29 -9.18 8.88
CA ALA A 517 23.97 -9.64 9.34
C ALA A 517 23.42 -8.78 10.50
N GLY A 518 24.23 -8.53 11.54
CA GLY A 518 23.83 -7.66 12.65
C GLY A 518 23.62 -6.21 12.23
N ARG A 519 24.41 -5.71 11.27
CA ARG A 519 24.28 -4.35 10.73
C ARG A 519 22.97 -4.16 9.98
N HIS A 520 22.62 -5.11 9.11
CA HIS A 520 21.35 -5.12 8.39
C HIS A 520 20.16 -5.23 9.33
N LEU A 521 20.23 -6.12 10.34
CA LEU A 521 19.14 -6.28 11.32
C LEU A 521 18.92 -5.00 12.14
N ARG A 522 20.01 -4.37 12.59
CA ARG A 522 19.95 -3.05 13.25
C ARG A 522 19.25 -2.02 12.36
N ALA A 523 19.64 -1.92 11.09
CA ALA A 523 19.01 -0.99 10.17
C ALA A 523 17.53 -1.31 9.95
N ALA A 524 17.15 -2.59 9.84
CA ALA A 524 15.75 -3.01 9.73
C ALA A 524 14.91 -2.51 10.92
N VAL A 525 15.43 -2.59 12.15
CA VAL A 525 14.71 -2.10 13.35
C VAL A 525 14.60 -0.58 13.35
N GLU A 526 15.68 0.14 13.01
CA GLU A 526 15.67 1.60 12.93
C GLU A 526 14.70 2.12 11.85
N LEU A 527 14.66 1.43 10.70
CA LEU A 527 13.71 1.70 9.63
C LEU A 527 12.28 1.44 10.10
N PHE A 528 12.02 0.29 10.72
CA PHE A 528 10.72 -0.05 11.30
C PHE A 528 10.24 1.00 12.30
N TRP A 529 11.11 1.45 13.22
CA TRP A 529 10.76 2.49 14.17
C TRP A 529 10.51 3.85 13.50
N GLY A 530 11.17 4.13 12.38
CA GLY A 530 10.86 5.26 11.52
C GLY A 530 9.45 5.19 10.93
N SER A 531 9.08 4.01 10.40
CA SER A 531 7.82 3.78 9.69
C SER A 531 6.61 3.65 10.61
N PHE A 532 6.74 2.94 11.74
CA PHE A 532 5.61 2.54 12.59
C PHE A 532 5.69 3.07 14.02
N GLY A 533 6.85 3.57 14.43
CA GLY A 533 7.11 4.08 15.76
C GLY A 533 7.87 3.12 16.66
N ALA A 534 8.45 3.71 17.71
CA ALA A 534 9.16 2.98 18.75
C ALA A 534 8.35 3.03 20.04
N ASP A 535 8.08 1.88 20.62
CA ASP A 535 7.54 1.70 21.97
C ASP A 535 8.65 1.61 23.05
N GLY A 536 9.91 1.82 22.65
CA GLY A 536 11.08 1.63 23.50
C GLY A 536 11.49 0.17 23.66
N SER A 537 10.90 -0.75 22.88
CA SER A 537 11.14 -2.19 22.92
C SER A 537 11.26 -2.78 21.49
N LEU A 538 11.39 -4.11 21.39
CA LEU A 538 11.28 -4.85 20.12
C LEU A 538 9.94 -5.55 19.97
N ASP A 539 9.00 -5.38 20.91
CA ASP A 539 7.83 -6.23 20.96
C ASP A 539 6.91 -5.99 19.76
N LEU A 540 6.65 -4.72 19.42
CA LEU A 540 5.90 -4.40 18.21
C LEU A 540 6.61 -4.86 16.94
N PHE A 541 7.94 -4.68 16.85
CA PHE A 541 8.74 -5.17 15.72
C PHE A 541 8.63 -6.69 15.56
N ARG A 542 8.88 -7.44 16.64
CA ARG A 542 8.86 -8.91 16.65
C ARG A 542 7.49 -9.46 16.29
N ARG A 543 6.42 -8.88 16.85
CA ARG A 543 5.05 -9.31 16.59
C ARG A 543 4.60 -8.96 15.18
N ARG A 544 4.81 -7.71 14.72
CA ARG A 544 4.44 -7.29 13.36
C ARG A 544 5.21 -8.08 12.30
N CYS A 545 6.49 -8.39 12.53
CA CYS A 545 7.32 -9.14 11.58
C CYS A 545 7.25 -10.67 11.75
N ALA A 546 6.46 -11.20 12.68
CA ALA A 546 6.50 -12.63 13.03
C ALA A 546 6.21 -13.54 11.84
N LYS A 547 5.19 -13.21 11.03
CA LYS A 547 4.82 -13.95 9.81
C LYS A 547 5.89 -13.84 8.73
N GLU A 548 6.50 -12.68 8.58
CA GLU A 548 7.59 -12.46 7.62
C GLU A 548 8.87 -13.25 7.99
N ILE A 549 9.19 -13.31 9.28
CA ILE A 549 10.29 -14.14 9.80
C ILE A 549 9.97 -15.63 9.61
N ASP A 550 8.75 -16.05 9.92
CA ASP A 550 8.30 -17.43 9.71
C ASP A 550 8.39 -17.84 8.23
N LEU A 551 8.01 -16.96 7.31
CA LEU A 551 8.22 -17.15 5.88
C LEU A 551 9.71 -17.39 5.57
N ALA A 552 10.59 -16.48 6.00
CA ALA A 552 12.03 -16.62 5.74
C ALA A 552 12.62 -17.92 6.30
N LEU A 553 12.20 -18.34 7.51
CA LEU A 553 12.63 -19.58 8.14
C LEU A 553 12.10 -20.82 7.41
N LYS A 554 10.83 -20.83 6.98
CA LYS A 554 10.24 -21.92 6.18
C LYS A 554 10.97 -22.12 4.85
N LEU A 555 11.36 -21.01 4.21
CA LEU A 555 12.10 -21.06 2.96
C LEU A 555 13.57 -21.49 3.13
N THR A 556 14.14 -21.39 4.34
CA THR A 556 15.57 -21.63 4.57
C THR A 556 15.86 -23.14 4.66
N PRO A 557 16.60 -23.73 3.70
CA PRO A 557 16.94 -25.14 3.74
C PRO A 557 17.99 -25.46 4.81
N GLY A 558 17.72 -26.52 5.59
CA GLY A 558 18.63 -27.04 6.61
C GLY A 558 18.35 -26.49 8.01
N ARG A 559 18.62 -27.30 9.02
CA ARG A 559 18.37 -26.94 10.42
C ARG A 559 19.37 -25.90 10.93
N GLU A 560 20.67 -26.10 10.67
CA GLU A 560 21.72 -25.19 11.12
C GLU A 560 21.56 -23.77 10.57
N ALA A 561 21.05 -23.64 9.33
CA ALA A 561 20.86 -22.33 8.72
C ALA A 561 19.73 -21.52 9.39
N ARG A 562 18.66 -22.21 9.80
CA ARG A 562 17.56 -21.64 10.58
C ARG A 562 18.02 -21.27 11.98
N GLU A 563 18.78 -22.15 12.65
CA GLU A 563 19.35 -21.87 13.97
C GLU A 563 20.24 -20.61 13.97
N ARG A 564 21.03 -20.39 12.91
CA ARG A 564 21.83 -19.15 12.76
C ARG A 564 20.97 -17.90 12.58
N GLN A 565 19.85 -17.99 11.86
CA GLN A 565 18.90 -16.88 11.68
C GLN A 565 18.18 -16.55 13.00
N GLU A 566 17.73 -17.57 13.73
CA GLU A 566 17.11 -17.43 15.04
C GLU A 566 18.10 -16.85 16.06
N GLU A 567 19.35 -17.33 16.06
CA GLU A 567 20.42 -16.82 16.91
C GLU A 567 20.67 -15.32 16.62
N LEU A 568 20.73 -14.91 15.36
CA LEU A 568 20.85 -13.50 14.98
C LEU A 568 19.71 -12.65 15.57
N LEU A 569 18.46 -13.10 15.43
CA LEU A 569 17.28 -12.39 15.94
C LEU A 569 17.28 -12.30 17.47
N SER A 570 17.77 -13.35 18.16
CA SER A 570 17.83 -13.40 19.63
C SER A 570 18.88 -12.48 20.24
N ARG A 571 19.96 -12.18 19.49
CA ARG A 571 21.09 -11.35 19.94
C ARG A 571 20.84 -9.85 19.81
N LEU A 572 19.73 -9.44 19.22
CA LEU A 572 19.40 -8.04 19.02
C LEU A 572 19.05 -7.36 20.35
N ASP A 573 19.86 -6.38 20.74
CA ASP A 573 19.71 -5.59 21.97
C ASP A 573 19.38 -4.13 21.64
N VAL A 574 18.20 -3.68 22.06
CA VAL A 574 17.70 -2.31 21.82
C VAL A 574 18.48 -1.24 22.56
N THR A 575 19.15 -1.58 23.67
CA THR A 575 19.92 -0.59 24.43
C THR A 575 21.14 -0.09 23.67
N GLN A 576 21.54 -0.82 22.62
CA GLN A 576 22.67 -0.48 21.74
C GLN A 576 22.23 0.20 20.45
N LEU A 577 20.91 0.39 20.24
CA LEU A 577 20.36 1.04 19.06
C LEU A 577 20.31 2.56 19.26
N ALA A 578 21.08 3.29 18.44
CA ALA A 578 21.00 4.73 18.36
C ALA A 578 19.94 5.13 17.34
N ARG A 579 18.99 6.00 17.73
CA ARG A 579 17.99 6.58 16.83
C ARG A 579 18.65 7.49 15.79
N MET A 580 19.10 6.91 14.70
CA MET A 580 19.78 7.61 13.61
C MET A 580 18.78 8.43 12.80
N ALA A 581 19.19 9.59 12.27
CA ALA A 581 18.34 10.35 11.36
C ALA A 581 18.25 9.70 9.97
N TRP A 582 17.21 10.02 9.18
CA TRP A 582 17.04 9.45 7.84
C TRP A 582 18.29 9.57 6.97
N PRO A 583 18.96 10.74 6.85
CA PRO A 583 20.13 10.85 5.99
C PRO A 583 21.28 9.91 6.39
N GLU A 584 21.42 9.63 7.68
CA GLU A 584 22.46 8.73 8.19
C GLU A 584 22.13 7.27 7.86
N ILE A 585 20.88 6.85 8.07
CA ILE A 585 20.41 5.50 7.73
C ILE A 585 20.46 5.31 6.21
N GLN A 586 20.01 6.30 5.44
CA GLN A 586 20.03 6.29 3.99
C GLN A 586 21.47 6.16 3.47
N ALA A 587 22.41 6.98 3.96
CA ALA A 587 23.82 6.89 3.58
C ALA A 587 24.43 5.53 3.94
N GLU A 588 24.07 4.98 5.10
CA GLU A 588 24.48 3.62 5.48
C GLU A 588 23.97 2.59 4.48
N VAL A 589 22.67 2.55 4.19
CA VAL A 589 22.06 1.57 3.28
C VAL A 589 22.65 1.71 1.87
N LEU A 590 22.78 2.93 1.35
CA LEU A 590 23.38 3.18 0.03
C LEU A 590 24.84 2.73 -0.05
N GLY A 591 25.57 2.82 1.07
CA GLY A 591 26.94 2.37 1.23
C GLY A 591 27.09 0.86 1.49
N TRP A 592 26.00 0.10 1.63
CA TRP A 592 26.06 -1.35 1.67
C TRP A 592 26.65 -1.86 0.36
N HIS A 593 27.74 -2.59 0.47
CA HIS A 593 28.41 -3.22 -0.64
C HIS A 593 28.78 -4.62 -0.22
N VAL A 594 28.62 -5.55 -1.14
CA VAL A 594 29.07 -6.91 -0.92
C VAL A 594 30.45 -7.06 -1.55
N LEU A 595 31.45 -7.33 -0.73
CA LEU A 595 32.82 -7.59 -1.19
C LEU A 595 32.81 -8.85 -2.07
N GLY A 596 33.16 -8.72 -3.36
CA GLY A 596 33.33 -9.90 -4.23
C GLY A 596 32.95 -9.76 -5.71
N GLN A 597 32.28 -8.69 -6.15
CA GLN A 597 32.13 -8.44 -7.60
C GLN A 597 33.38 -7.75 -8.14
N ALA A 598 34.42 -8.55 -8.40
CA ALA A 598 35.38 -8.16 -9.42
C ALA A 598 34.63 -8.10 -10.76
N SER A 599 34.38 -6.90 -11.26
CA SER A 599 34.12 -6.65 -12.68
C SER A 599 35.33 -7.15 -13.47
N GLY A 600 35.30 -8.41 -13.89
CA GLY A 600 36.48 -9.07 -14.45
C GLY A 600 36.12 -10.14 -15.46
N SER A 601 36.08 -9.74 -16.73
CA SER A 601 36.22 -10.61 -17.90
C SER A 601 37.35 -11.62 -17.67
N ALA A 602 37.00 -12.89 -17.40
CA ALA A 602 37.95 -13.99 -17.41
C ALA A 602 37.29 -15.23 -18.02
N LYS A 603 37.56 -15.43 -19.32
CA LYS A 603 37.23 -16.64 -20.09
C LYS A 603 37.77 -17.87 -19.37
N ASN A 604 36.90 -18.69 -18.79
CA ASN A 604 37.27 -20.04 -18.37
C ASN A 604 36.56 -21.07 -19.25
N LYS A 605 37.30 -21.54 -20.27
CA LYS A 605 36.94 -22.71 -21.09
C LYS A 605 37.02 -23.95 -20.21
N ARG A 606 35.88 -24.59 -19.91
CA ARG A 606 35.84 -25.97 -19.41
C ARG A 606 35.21 -26.88 -20.47
N LYS A 607 35.99 -27.88 -20.88
CA LYS A 607 35.66 -28.92 -21.87
C LYS A 607 34.48 -29.78 -21.38
N GLU A 608 33.42 -29.85 -22.17
CA GLU A 608 32.37 -30.87 -22.04
C GLU A 608 32.93 -32.25 -22.42
N LYS A 609 32.66 -33.25 -21.58
CA LYS A 609 32.78 -34.67 -21.92
C LYS A 609 31.37 -35.24 -22.01
N GLU A 610 31.05 -35.82 -23.16
CA GLU A 610 29.79 -36.49 -23.47
C GLU A 610 29.45 -37.60 -22.46
N LYS A 611 28.16 -37.73 -22.12
CA LYS A 611 27.59 -38.92 -21.48
C LYS A 611 26.26 -39.32 -22.13
N PRO A 612 25.90 -40.62 -22.08
CA PRO A 612 25.11 -41.29 -23.10
C PRO A 612 23.59 -41.20 -22.90
N LYS A 613 22.84 -41.37 -23.99
CA LYS A 613 21.36 -41.39 -24.05
C LYS A 613 20.79 -42.60 -23.30
N PRO A 614 19.74 -42.45 -22.47
CA PRO A 614 18.96 -43.59 -21.99
C PRO A 614 17.78 -43.93 -22.90
N ALA A 615 17.44 -45.22 -22.87
CA ALA A 615 16.48 -45.92 -23.71
C ALA A 615 15.01 -45.56 -23.44
N ARG A 616 14.18 -45.71 -24.48
CA ARG A 616 12.71 -45.62 -24.44
C ARG A 616 12.12 -46.82 -23.71
N THR A 617 11.32 -46.58 -22.68
CA THR A 617 10.31 -47.52 -22.18
C THR A 617 8.95 -46.85 -22.14
N SER A 618 7.94 -47.67 -22.45
CA SER A 618 6.53 -47.33 -22.65
C SER A 618 5.71 -47.57 -21.38
N ARG A 619 4.45 -47.05 -21.40
CA ARG A 619 3.33 -47.17 -20.44
C ARG A 619 3.17 -45.97 -19.51
N ALA A 620 1.97 -45.50 -19.16
CA ALA A 620 0.60 -45.82 -19.57
C ALA A 620 -0.28 -44.61 -19.17
N LYS A 621 -1.42 -44.47 -19.86
CA LYS A 621 -2.48 -43.51 -19.51
C LYS A 621 -3.03 -43.83 -18.11
N VAL A 622 -3.15 -42.82 -17.25
CA VAL A 622 -4.11 -42.80 -16.14
C VAL A 622 -4.89 -41.50 -16.20
N HIS A 623 -6.21 -41.65 -16.09
CA HIS A 623 -7.23 -40.62 -16.24
C HIS A 623 -7.29 -39.64 -15.05
N ALA A 624 -7.94 -38.53 -15.35
CA ALA A 624 -8.29 -37.38 -14.54
C ALA A 624 -8.86 -37.68 -13.14
N ALA A 625 -8.57 -36.76 -12.22
CA ALA A 625 -9.46 -36.40 -11.12
C ALA A 625 -9.45 -34.88 -10.92
N PHE A 626 -10.65 -34.31 -10.92
CA PHE A 626 -11.01 -32.92 -10.63
C PHE A 626 -10.57 -32.52 -9.21
N LEU A 627 -9.92 -31.35 -9.07
CA LEU A 627 -10.03 -30.51 -7.87
C LEU A 627 -9.99 -29.04 -8.33
N ALA A 628 -10.97 -28.26 -7.87
CA ALA A 628 -11.17 -26.86 -8.19
C ALA A 628 -9.92 -26.03 -7.83
N LYS A 629 -9.46 -25.21 -8.78
CA LYS A 629 -8.38 -24.25 -8.54
C LYS A 629 -8.95 -23.07 -7.76
N PRO A 630 -8.37 -22.67 -6.61
CA PRO A 630 -8.70 -21.38 -6.02
C PRO A 630 -8.23 -20.28 -6.97
N LYS A 631 -9.16 -19.42 -7.40
CA LYS A 631 -8.83 -18.15 -8.04
C LYS A 631 -8.14 -17.31 -6.98
N ALA A 632 -6.95 -16.85 -7.27
CA ALA A 632 -6.22 -15.98 -6.38
C ALA A 632 -6.20 -14.57 -7.00
N LEU A 633 -6.31 -13.55 -6.15
CA LEU A 633 -6.22 -12.13 -6.45
C LEU A 633 -4.82 -11.60 -6.06
N VAL A 634 -4.43 -10.41 -6.52
CA VAL A 634 -3.09 -9.80 -6.35
C VAL A 634 -3.24 -8.34 -5.92
N VAL A 635 -2.54 -7.93 -4.87
CA VAL A 635 -2.37 -6.53 -4.42
C VAL A 635 -0.93 -6.37 -3.92
N ASN A 636 -0.24 -5.28 -4.27
CA ASN A 636 1.20 -5.00 -4.02
C ASN A 636 2.20 -5.99 -4.64
N GLY A 637 1.75 -6.74 -5.65
CA GLY A 637 2.62 -7.51 -6.54
C GLY A 637 3.43 -8.66 -5.92
N LEU A 638 3.08 -9.08 -4.71
CA LEU A 638 3.75 -10.16 -4.02
C LEU A 638 2.77 -11.25 -3.68
N ARG A 639 2.70 -12.26 -4.56
CA ARG A 639 2.33 -13.60 -4.13
C ARG A 639 3.56 -14.33 -3.64
N VAL A 640 3.58 -14.63 -2.36
CA VAL A 640 4.37 -15.75 -1.87
C VAL A 640 3.39 -16.90 -1.67
N LEU A 641 3.74 -18.07 -2.22
CA LEU A 641 2.98 -19.33 -2.09
C LEU A 641 3.62 -20.20 -0.98
N PRO A 642 2.90 -21.23 -0.47
CA PRO A 642 3.25 -21.98 0.74
C PRO A 642 4.61 -22.69 0.75
#